data_AF-A0ABD3VVP3-F1
#
_entry.id   AF-A0ABD3VVP3-F1
#
_cell.length_a   1.000
_cell.length_b   1.000
_cell.length_c   1.000
_cell.angle_alpha   90.00
_cell.angle_beta   90.00
_cell.angle_gamma   90.00
#
_symmetry.space_group_name_H-M   'P 1'
#
loop_
_entity.id
_entity.type
_entity.pdbx_description
1 polymer ?
#
loop_
_entity_poly.entity_id
_entity_poly.type
_entity_poly.pdbx_seq_one_letter_code
_entity_poly.pdbx_strand_id
1 'polypeptide(L)'
;CSVEGGYSSIKTVYGHRTLLFNFVENFMTNINKVSESLEKDGEGSECYMLFRWSQYCMKECPDTFVAPSPGHGDHTPTLTQLKEGQLSDEEELAHGFSTWFLFRVVRLLGHASCKDLHPKCLDVVHQLFRTIRSREAYCYASLLKEIILALGDLVQINDVMYKEEKALPSRLDRFLVPTDTILKSLQEPAKRLLENSNLNLSTVNIDIPDVDVCDLLMLNLTKLLYRDAGDIVFYCAAQLPGVWGIMSYHIHHGDAELKTESLKVVTVLVEHFECPPLQVMDYFLACMVALLELLCSGCRDTSKEQVRDLEAAAAATFDAMISKNQLEDKKLFSFANMQYIFIHLADILHNKGLSSLQTEDLRYSISRLVIHIEGSLPFSILMGKTFKPSRSQAVAALVCEIGYSDNVQYLVGALVKCIQTELQSSQLQLPCAVIGQVEIIERGGEDRMSERADKRAPTHSSRKRKMDEEPVRRKVTRYSRTVRVLLDKLSWLSCQQLTEETSMKVLEGCHAVIEILTTCLSVCNSGRLPEDLRHLNAWISFPQFQTLCDLWVKIMQISGTWKTETINRGYRIINDLSWLDFKPSNPREMMNIAGALVEKLETESLCESLQVLSFLPKDVASKWRTHIFKQALTDSSIAERKSAVHAFPVLLQNLGPNANHLVYDLIHPSLQDKAQDVQEALVEMSGTLACVISRKTQVDGSNSPRERPRIVDPNMFSPFLQFVDSENTSVKKKLIPSLKRIFGHFGVRSSNSATMSCLTTSLKLLEDPDYHIRRDFSKIIHYLLGYPSNETSDGANKLVLGKLRDLFTRAQNDGNKDLQETVLLTVAQLGR
;
A
#
# COMPACT_ATOMS: atom_id res chain seq x y z
N CYS A 1 -45.06 21.53 -8.75
CA CYS A 1 -46.12 21.42 -9.76
C CYS A 1 -46.26 19.97 -10.22
N SER A 2 -47.45 19.41 -10.13
CA SER A 2 -47.82 18.06 -10.58
C SER A 2 -47.84 18.01 -12.11
N VAL A 3 -46.84 17.36 -12.71
CA VAL A 3 -46.67 17.22 -14.17
C VAL A 3 -46.95 15.78 -14.59
N GLU A 4 -48.22 15.36 -14.57
CA GLU A 4 -48.64 14.05 -15.10
C GLU A 4 -49.75 14.15 -16.17
N GLY A 5 -50.18 15.36 -16.55
CA GLY A 5 -51.39 15.53 -17.36
C GLY A 5 -51.25 15.92 -18.84
N GLY A 6 -50.04 16.15 -19.38
CA GLY A 6 -49.90 16.87 -20.67
C GLY A 6 -49.00 16.26 -21.76
N TYR A 7 -48.25 15.19 -21.50
CA TYR A 7 -47.13 14.77 -22.37
C TYR A 7 -47.43 13.63 -23.36
N SER A 8 -48.70 13.34 -23.65
CA SER A 8 -49.05 12.28 -24.63
C SER A 8 -48.87 12.67 -26.10
N SER A 9 -48.36 13.88 -26.41
CA SER A 9 -48.25 14.41 -27.79
C SER A 9 -46.83 14.55 -28.35
N ILE A 10 -45.77 14.29 -27.57
CA ILE A 10 -44.38 14.39 -28.06
C ILE A 10 -43.91 12.99 -28.47
N LYS A 11 -44.16 12.61 -29.72
CA LYS A 11 -43.81 11.27 -30.24
C LYS A 11 -42.52 11.23 -31.07
N THR A 12 -41.89 12.36 -31.35
CA THR A 12 -40.73 12.43 -32.26
C THR A 12 -39.51 13.04 -31.59
N VAL A 13 -38.31 12.62 -32.01
CA VAL A 13 -37.02 13.15 -31.56
C VAL A 13 -36.95 14.67 -31.71
N TYR A 14 -37.43 15.18 -32.84
CA TYR A 14 -37.50 16.61 -33.15
C TYR A 14 -38.41 17.40 -32.18
N GLY A 15 -39.52 16.78 -31.74
CA GLY A 15 -40.39 17.38 -30.72
C GLY A 15 -39.70 17.51 -29.36
N HIS A 16 -38.92 16.51 -28.96
CA HIS A 16 -38.11 16.58 -27.73
C HIS A 16 -37.02 17.65 -27.83
N ARG A 17 -36.28 17.71 -28.94
CA ARG A 17 -35.28 18.77 -29.19
C ARG A 17 -35.90 20.16 -29.17
N THR A 18 -37.04 20.36 -29.82
CA THR A 18 -37.76 21.66 -29.85
C THR A 18 -38.21 22.10 -28.46
N LEU A 19 -38.69 21.17 -27.62
CA LEU A 19 -39.17 21.53 -26.29
C LEU A 19 -38.00 21.82 -25.33
N LEU A 20 -36.90 21.05 -25.41
CA LEU A 20 -35.64 21.38 -24.74
C LEU A 20 -35.09 22.72 -25.19
N PHE A 21 -35.10 22.98 -26.50
CA PHE A 21 -34.66 24.23 -27.09
C PHE A 21 -35.40 25.43 -26.47
N ASN A 22 -36.75 25.39 -26.49
CA ASN A 22 -37.58 26.47 -25.97
C ASN A 22 -37.36 26.69 -24.47
N PHE A 23 -37.19 25.63 -23.67
CA PHE A 23 -36.93 25.80 -22.24
C PHE A 23 -35.55 26.37 -21.95
N VAL A 24 -34.51 25.90 -22.64
CA VAL A 24 -33.15 26.45 -22.47
C VAL A 24 -33.12 27.92 -22.90
N GLU A 25 -33.73 28.27 -24.04
CA GLU A 25 -33.78 29.66 -24.50
C GLU A 25 -34.52 30.57 -23.52
N ASN A 26 -35.63 30.11 -22.94
CA ASN A 26 -36.44 30.91 -22.02
C ASN A 26 -35.83 31.02 -20.61
N PHE A 27 -35.24 29.93 -20.10
CA PHE A 27 -34.84 29.84 -18.70
C PHE A 27 -33.33 29.94 -18.46
N MET A 28 -32.46 29.62 -19.43
CA MET A 28 -30.98 29.62 -19.22
C MET A 28 -30.25 30.77 -19.94
N THR A 29 -30.89 31.44 -20.90
CA THR A 29 -30.23 32.48 -21.70
C THR A 29 -29.88 33.74 -20.90
N ASN A 30 -30.76 34.16 -19.99
CA ASN A 30 -30.54 35.37 -19.19
C ASN A 30 -30.09 34.98 -17.78
N ILE A 31 -28.78 35.10 -17.52
CA ILE A 31 -28.16 34.73 -16.24
C ILE A 31 -28.72 35.53 -15.05
N ASN A 32 -29.08 36.81 -15.26
CA ASN A 32 -29.65 37.62 -14.18
C ASN A 32 -31.02 37.07 -13.76
N LYS A 33 -31.86 36.67 -14.72
CA LYS A 33 -33.14 36.01 -14.41
C LYS A 33 -32.96 34.65 -13.75
N VAL A 34 -31.92 33.90 -14.15
CA VAL A 34 -31.56 32.64 -13.49
C VAL A 34 -31.22 32.89 -12.02
N SER A 35 -30.36 33.87 -11.75
CA SER A 35 -29.99 34.28 -10.39
C SER A 35 -31.21 34.67 -9.56
N GLU A 36 -32.08 35.52 -10.11
CA GLU A 36 -33.31 35.96 -9.43
C GLU A 36 -34.26 34.78 -9.10
N SER A 37 -34.44 33.84 -10.03
CA SER A 37 -35.26 32.64 -9.82
C SER A 37 -34.65 31.71 -8.77
N LEU A 38 -33.31 31.57 -8.75
CA LEU A 38 -32.61 30.76 -7.75
C LEU A 38 -32.72 31.35 -6.34
N GLU A 39 -32.54 32.67 -6.19
CA GLU A 39 -32.67 33.33 -4.88
C GLU A 39 -34.08 33.21 -4.31
N LYS A 40 -35.09 33.22 -5.19
CA LYS A 40 -36.49 33.19 -4.78
C LYS A 40 -37.01 31.79 -4.48
N ASP A 41 -36.76 30.85 -5.40
CA ASP A 41 -37.41 29.53 -5.41
C ASP A 41 -36.43 28.38 -5.12
N GLY A 42 -35.12 28.64 -5.06
CA GLY A 42 -34.07 27.66 -4.76
C GLY A 42 -34.12 26.44 -5.69
N GLU A 43 -34.17 25.24 -5.11
CA GLU A 43 -34.34 23.98 -5.84
C GLU A 43 -35.68 23.85 -6.60
N GLY A 44 -36.65 24.72 -6.29
CA GLY A 44 -37.94 24.81 -6.97
C GLY A 44 -37.91 25.63 -8.27
N SER A 45 -36.80 26.31 -8.56
CA SER A 45 -36.66 27.15 -9.77
C SER A 45 -36.80 26.35 -11.07
N GLU A 46 -37.18 27.04 -12.14
CA GLU A 46 -37.40 26.45 -13.46
C GLU A 46 -36.13 25.82 -14.04
N CYS A 47 -34.95 26.33 -13.66
CA CYS A 47 -33.66 25.77 -14.06
C CYS A 47 -33.42 24.36 -13.48
N TYR A 48 -33.77 24.12 -12.22
CA TYR A 48 -33.67 22.77 -11.62
C TYR A 48 -34.66 21.79 -12.28
N MET A 49 -35.87 22.25 -12.57
CA MET A 49 -36.85 21.43 -13.30
C MET A 49 -36.37 21.08 -14.71
N LEU A 50 -35.80 22.06 -15.43
CA LEU A 50 -35.19 21.85 -16.75
C LEU A 50 -34.06 20.82 -16.68
N PHE A 51 -33.16 20.89 -15.70
CA PHE A 51 -32.07 19.93 -15.54
C PHE A 51 -32.55 18.53 -15.15
N ARG A 52 -33.59 18.41 -14.32
CA ARG A 52 -34.22 17.10 -14.04
C ARG A 52 -34.83 16.51 -15.30
N TRP A 53 -35.49 17.35 -16.09
CA TRP A 53 -36.13 16.91 -17.32
C TRP A 53 -35.12 16.58 -18.42
N SER A 54 -34.02 17.33 -18.56
CA SER A 54 -32.94 17.00 -19.50
C SER A 54 -32.29 15.66 -19.16
N GLN A 55 -32.07 15.37 -17.87
CA GLN A 55 -31.58 14.07 -17.42
C GLN A 55 -32.58 12.93 -17.69
N TYR A 56 -33.88 13.18 -17.57
CA TYR A 56 -34.91 12.23 -17.98
C TYR A 56 -34.84 11.96 -19.48
N CYS A 57 -34.75 13.00 -20.31
CA CYS A 57 -34.58 12.86 -21.76
C CYS A 57 -33.32 12.05 -22.13
N MET A 58 -32.20 12.27 -21.43
CA MET A 58 -30.96 11.51 -21.68
C MET A 58 -31.06 10.02 -21.33
N LYS A 59 -32.00 9.62 -20.45
CA LYS A 59 -32.22 8.23 -20.04
C LYS A 59 -33.29 7.53 -20.89
N GLU A 60 -34.46 8.16 -21.02
CA GLU A 60 -35.62 7.55 -21.65
C GLU A 60 -35.70 7.84 -23.16
N CYS A 61 -35.06 8.93 -23.63
CA CYS A 61 -35.11 9.38 -25.02
C CYS A 61 -33.71 9.80 -25.53
N PRO A 62 -32.68 8.93 -25.46
CA PRO A 62 -31.29 9.27 -25.80
C PRO A 62 -31.11 9.77 -27.24
N ASP A 63 -32.01 9.39 -28.16
CA ASP A 63 -32.05 9.85 -29.55
C ASP A 63 -32.19 11.39 -29.68
N THR A 64 -32.61 12.06 -28.59
CA THR A 64 -32.64 13.52 -28.52
C THR A 64 -31.24 14.14 -28.70
N PHE A 65 -30.20 13.48 -28.19
CA PHE A 65 -28.82 13.97 -28.19
C PHE A 65 -27.87 13.16 -29.08
N VAL A 66 -28.30 11.98 -29.52
CA VAL A 66 -27.53 11.02 -30.32
C VAL A 66 -28.37 10.64 -31.54
N ALA A 67 -27.76 10.37 -32.69
CA ALA A 67 -28.52 9.89 -33.83
C ALA A 67 -29.22 8.54 -33.54
N PRO A 68 -30.40 8.28 -34.13
CA PRO A 68 -31.06 6.99 -34.00
C PRO A 68 -30.20 5.90 -34.67
N SER A 69 -29.88 4.84 -33.93
CA SER A 69 -29.10 3.71 -34.48
C SER A 69 -29.90 3.00 -35.58
N PRO A 70 -29.33 2.77 -36.78
CA PRO A 70 -29.98 1.92 -37.77
C PRO A 70 -30.15 0.51 -37.18
N GLY A 71 -31.38 -0.02 -37.20
CA GLY A 71 -31.77 -1.23 -36.51
C GLY A 71 -30.82 -2.43 -36.70
N HIS A 72 -30.61 -3.17 -35.60
CA HIS A 72 -29.84 -4.42 -35.45
C HIS A 72 -29.24 -5.03 -36.74
N GLY A 73 -27.97 -4.73 -36.99
CA GLY A 73 -27.03 -5.61 -37.66
C GLY A 73 -25.93 -5.98 -36.67
N ASP A 74 -25.69 -7.27 -36.49
CA ASP A 74 -24.81 -7.91 -35.51
C ASP A 74 -23.31 -7.59 -35.78
N HIS A 75 -22.92 -6.34 -35.56
CA HIS A 75 -21.55 -5.87 -35.75
C HIS A 75 -21.04 -5.25 -34.46
N THR A 76 -20.27 -6.04 -33.72
CA THR A 76 -19.37 -5.58 -32.66
C THR A 76 -18.59 -4.36 -33.17
N PRO A 77 -18.60 -3.22 -32.47
CA PRO A 77 -17.91 -2.03 -32.90
C PRO A 77 -16.41 -2.34 -32.95
N THR A 78 -15.87 -2.42 -34.16
CA THR A 78 -14.44 -2.60 -34.38
C THR A 78 -13.78 -1.23 -34.37
N LEU A 79 -12.67 -1.11 -33.63
CA LEU A 79 -11.82 0.08 -33.47
C LEU A 79 -11.34 0.75 -34.79
N THR A 80 -11.66 0.16 -35.95
CA THR A 80 -11.34 0.64 -37.29
C THR A 80 -12.32 1.67 -37.87
N GLN A 81 -13.41 2.04 -37.19
CA GLN A 81 -14.32 3.12 -37.61
C GLN A 81 -13.90 4.53 -37.16
N LEU A 82 -12.76 4.69 -36.46
CA LEU A 82 -12.14 5.99 -36.14
C LEU A 82 -11.46 6.66 -37.35
N LYS A 83 -11.90 6.36 -38.58
CA LYS A 83 -11.45 7.08 -39.78
C LYS A 83 -12.43 8.19 -40.07
N GLU A 84 -11.90 9.30 -40.55
CA GLU A 84 -12.54 10.50 -41.11
C GLU A 84 -13.58 10.15 -42.22
N GLY A 85 -14.65 9.44 -41.86
CA GLY A 85 -15.84 9.25 -42.66
C GLY A 85 -16.78 10.39 -42.36
N GLN A 86 -17.37 10.98 -43.41
CA GLN A 86 -18.41 11.99 -43.25
C GLN A 86 -19.50 11.44 -42.33
N LEU A 87 -19.78 12.16 -41.25
CA LEU A 87 -20.93 11.90 -40.40
C LEU A 87 -22.19 11.94 -41.27
N SER A 88 -23.18 11.11 -40.95
CA SER A 88 -24.48 11.26 -41.58
C SER A 88 -25.11 12.61 -41.20
N ASP A 89 -25.95 13.14 -42.07
CA ASP A 89 -26.63 14.43 -41.83
C ASP A 89 -27.33 14.49 -40.44
N GLU A 90 -27.88 13.38 -39.96
CA GLU A 90 -28.55 13.35 -38.65
C GLU A 90 -27.57 13.23 -37.47
N GLU A 91 -26.43 12.58 -37.63
CA GLU A 91 -25.33 12.58 -36.65
C GLU A 91 -24.72 13.98 -36.51
N GLU A 92 -24.52 14.71 -37.61
CA GLU A 92 -24.04 16.10 -37.57
C GLU A 92 -25.04 17.02 -36.85
N LEU A 93 -26.34 16.86 -37.10
CA LEU A 93 -27.39 17.64 -36.45
C LEU A 93 -27.53 17.29 -34.96
N ALA A 94 -27.45 16.01 -34.59
CA ALA A 94 -27.47 15.57 -33.21
C ALA A 94 -26.25 16.08 -32.44
N HIS A 95 -25.06 15.98 -33.04
CA HIS A 95 -23.83 16.53 -32.49
C HIS A 95 -23.92 18.05 -32.31
N GLY A 96 -24.39 18.78 -33.33
CA GLY A 96 -24.60 20.22 -33.25
C GLY A 96 -25.57 20.63 -32.13
N PHE A 97 -26.68 19.91 -31.96
CA PHE A 97 -27.62 20.16 -30.87
C PHE A 97 -26.99 19.89 -29.49
N SER A 98 -26.24 18.79 -29.35
CA SER A 98 -25.53 18.44 -28.13
C SER A 98 -24.44 19.45 -27.76
N THR A 99 -23.65 19.92 -28.73
CA THR A 99 -22.64 20.97 -28.55
C THR A 99 -23.28 22.30 -28.13
N TRP A 100 -24.39 22.68 -28.75
CA TRP A 100 -25.16 23.87 -28.35
C TRP A 100 -25.70 23.76 -26.93
N PHE A 101 -26.27 22.62 -26.56
CA PHE A 101 -26.77 22.40 -25.20
C PHE A 101 -25.62 22.45 -24.18
N LEU A 102 -24.49 21.81 -24.47
CA LEU A 102 -23.28 21.87 -23.65
C LEU A 102 -22.81 23.31 -23.45
N PHE A 103 -22.71 24.08 -24.53
CA PHE A 103 -22.35 25.50 -24.48
C PHE A 103 -23.23 26.31 -23.52
N ARG A 104 -24.55 26.10 -23.56
CA ARG A 104 -25.50 26.79 -22.65
C ARG A 104 -25.28 26.42 -21.19
N VAL A 105 -24.95 25.16 -20.90
CA VAL A 105 -24.65 24.70 -19.53
C VAL A 105 -23.29 25.23 -19.06
N VAL A 106 -22.25 25.18 -19.90
CA VAL A 106 -20.90 25.69 -19.58
C VAL A 106 -20.93 27.18 -19.26
N ARG A 107 -21.75 27.95 -19.97
CA ARG A 107 -21.94 29.38 -19.67
C ARG A 107 -22.39 29.64 -18.24
N LEU A 108 -23.26 28.79 -17.67
CA LEU A 108 -23.69 28.94 -16.26
C LEU A 108 -22.57 28.63 -15.26
N LEU A 109 -21.62 27.77 -15.62
CA LEU A 109 -20.49 27.40 -14.77
C LEU A 109 -19.50 28.56 -14.56
N GLY A 110 -19.51 29.59 -15.42
CA GLY A 110 -18.65 30.77 -15.30
C GLY A 110 -19.21 31.88 -14.41
N HIS A 111 -20.48 31.82 -13.99
CA HIS A 111 -21.10 32.89 -13.21
C HIS A 111 -21.26 32.52 -11.74
N ALA A 112 -20.71 33.35 -10.85
CA ALA A 112 -20.74 33.15 -9.40
C ALA A 112 -22.17 33.19 -8.81
N SER A 113 -23.08 33.95 -9.42
CA SER A 113 -24.50 34.00 -9.03
C SER A 113 -25.23 32.67 -9.22
N CYS A 114 -24.68 31.77 -10.05
CA CYS A 114 -25.24 30.44 -10.31
C CYS A 114 -24.54 29.33 -9.50
N LYS A 115 -23.79 29.66 -8.43
CA LYS A 115 -22.97 28.68 -7.68
C LYS A 115 -23.74 27.45 -7.22
N ASP A 116 -24.97 27.63 -6.75
CA ASP A 116 -25.81 26.53 -6.27
C ASP A 116 -26.23 25.57 -7.39
N LEU A 117 -26.28 26.05 -8.65
CA LEU A 117 -26.55 25.21 -9.83
C LEU A 117 -25.32 24.45 -10.31
N HIS A 118 -24.09 24.87 -9.98
CA HIS A 118 -22.88 24.27 -10.54
C HIS A 118 -22.81 22.74 -10.35
N PRO A 119 -23.10 22.17 -9.17
CA PRO A 119 -23.12 20.70 -9.00
C PRO A 119 -24.11 20.03 -9.95
N LYS A 120 -25.28 20.63 -10.16
CA LYS A 120 -26.30 20.09 -11.05
C LYS A 120 -25.90 20.19 -12.52
N CYS A 121 -25.27 21.28 -12.93
CA CYS A 121 -24.68 21.44 -14.26
C CYS A 121 -23.64 20.34 -14.53
N LEU A 122 -22.74 20.06 -13.58
CA LEU A 122 -21.76 18.99 -13.69
C LEU A 122 -22.42 17.61 -13.86
N ASP A 123 -23.50 17.33 -13.13
CA ASP A 123 -24.26 16.07 -13.25
C ASP A 123 -24.96 15.92 -14.60
N VAL A 124 -25.53 17.00 -15.13
CA VAL A 124 -26.20 17.01 -16.43
C VAL A 124 -25.19 16.78 -17.55
N VAL A 125 -24.04 17.46 -17.52
CA VAL A 125 -23.00 17.29 -18.55
C VAL A 125 -22.39 15.90 -18.48
N HIS A 126 -22.07 15.39 -17.28
CA HIS A 126 -21.56 14.03 -17.15
C HIS A 126 -22.57 12.97 -17.65
N GLN A 127 -23.87 13.18 -17.40
CA GLN A 127 -24.90 12.28 -17.95
C GLN A 127 -25.01 12.40 -19.49
N LEU A 128 -24.89 13.60 -20.05
CA LEU A 128 -24.84 13.82 -21.50
C LEU A 128 -23.66 13.06 -22.11
N PHE A 129 -22.48 13.21 -21.53
CA PHE A 129 -21.25 12.54 -21.94
C PHE A 129 -21.41 11.02 -21.92
N ARG A 130 -21.95 10.45 -20.84
CA ARG A 130 -22.24 9.02 -20.74
C ARG A 130 -23.23 8.53 -21.81
N THR A 131 -24.29 9.30 -22.06
CA THR A 131 -25.29 8.94 -23.08
C THR A 131 -24.67 8.92 -24.47
N ILE A 132 -23.90 9.95 -24.84
CA ILE A 132 -23.23 10.04 -26.15
C ILE A 132 -22.15 8.95 -26.28
N ARG A 133 -21.29 8.77 -25.26
CA ARG A 133 -20.21 7.77 -25.25
C ARG A 133 -20.70 6.35 -25.55
N SER A 134 -21.89 6.00 -25.05
CA SER A 134 -22.45 4.65 -25.22
C SER A 134 -22.87 4.30 -26.66
N ARG A 135 -22.97 5.29 -27.55
CA ARG A 135 -23.51 5.12 -28.90
C ARG A 135 -22.62 5.71 -29.99
N GLU A 136 -22.05 6.89 -29.76
CA GLU A 136 -21.25 7.66 -30.72
C GLU A 136 -19.92 8.10 -30.10
N ALA A 137 -18.93 7.19 -30.14
CA ALA A 137 -17.59 7.43 -29.61
C ALA A 137 -16.91 8.69 -30.21
N TYR A 138 -17.12 8.96 -31.51
CA TYR A 138 -16.54 10.11 -32.20
C TYR A 138 -17.10 11.44 -31.67
N CYS A 139 -18.43 11.55 -31.57
CA CYS A 139 -19.08 12.75 -31.04
C CYS A 139 -18.69 13.01 -29.59
N TYR A 140 -18.57 11.95 -28.78
CA TYR A 140 -18.04 12.05 -27.42
C TYR A 140 -16.60 12.58 -27.40
N ALA A 141 -15.70 12.01 -28.21
CA ALA A 141 -14.32 12.46 -28.32
C ALA A 141 -14.21 13.93 -28.76
N SER A 142 -15.07 14.36 -29.69
CA SER A 142 -15.15 15.75 -30.15
C SER A 142 -15.54 16.71 -29.01
N LEU A 143 -16.60 16.38 -28.25
CA LEU A 143 -17.04 17.20 -27.11
C LEU A 143 -16.01 17.25 -25.98
N LEU A 144 -15.38 16.12 -25.66
CA LEU A 144 -14.33 16.05 -24.66
C LEU A 144 -13.10 16.89 -25.08
N LYS A 145 -12.73 16.82 -26.36
CA LYS A 145 -11.69 17.67 -26.94
C LYS A 145 -12.03 19.16 -26.81
N GLU A 146 -13.27 19.58 -27.08
CA GLU A 146 -13.68 20.98 -26.91
C GLU A 146 -13.53 21.45 -25.46
N ILE A 147 -13.84 20.62 -24.45
CA ILE A 147 -13.60 20.94 -23.04
C ILE A 147 -12.10 21.13 -22.76
N ILE A 148 -11.24 20.24 -23.26
CA ILE A 148 -9.79 20.33 -23.06
C ILE A 148 -9.22 21.59 -23.74
N LEU A 149 -9.66 21.90 -24.95
CA LEU A 149 -9.24 23.10 -25.67
C LEU A 149 -9.75 24.38 -24.99
N ALA A 150 -10.98 24.37 -24.48
CA ALA A 150 -11.52 25.47 -23.69
C ALA A 150 -10.68 25.74 -22.44
N LEU A 151 -10.29 24.70 -21.70
CA LEU A 151 -9.35 24.84 -20.57
C LEU A 151 -7.99 25.42 -21.02
N GLY A 152 -7.46 24.97 -22.16
CA GLY A 152 -6.23 25.49 -22.73
C GLY A 152 -6.30 26.99 -23.06
N ASP A 153 -7.40 27.44 -23.66
CA ASP A 153 -7.62 28.87 -23.95
C ASP A 153 -7.77 29.68 -22.66
N LEU A 154 -8.50 29.16 -21.66
CA LEU A 154 -8.65 29.83 -20.36
C LEU A 154 -7.31 30.03 -19.65
N VAL A 155 -6.43 29.03 -19.71
CA VAL A 155 -5.06 29.16 -19.18
C VAL A 155 -4.30 30.30 -19.87
N GLN A 156 -4.40 30.40 -21.21
CA GLN A 156 -3.75 31.49 -21.95
C GLN A 156 -4.34 32.86 -21.60
N ILE A 157 -5.67 32.94 -21.52
CA ILE A 157 -6.38 34.16 -21.12
C ILE A 157 -5.96 34.57 -19.71
N ASN A 158 -5.89 33.63 -18.77
CA ASN A 158 -5.51 33.89 -17.39
C ASN A 158 -4.07 34.40 -17.28
N ASP A 159 -3.14 33.76 -17.99
CA ASP A 159 -1.73 34.18 -18.02
C ASP A 159 -1.55 35.61 -18.56
N VAL A 160 -2.36 36.02 -19.54
CA VAL A 160 -2.37 37.40 -20.05
C VAL A 160 -2.97 38.36 -19.01
N MET A 161 -4.10 38.01 -18.38
CA MET A 161 -4.75 38.86 -17.38
C MET A 161 -3.85 39.15 -16.17
N TYR A 162 -3.11 38.15 -15.68
CA TYR A 162 -2.15 38.34 -14.58
C TYR A 162 -0.92 39.17 -14.98
N LYS A 163 -0.51 39.16 -16.26
CA LYS A 163 0.68 39.91 -16.74
C LYS A 163 0.39 41.37 -17.05
N GLU A 164 -0.80 41.69 -17.56
CA GLU A 164 -1.09 43.02 -18.11
C GLU A 164 -1.73 43.99 -17.10
N GLU A 165 -2.05 43.56 -15.86
CA GLU A 165 -2.70 44.34 -14.76
C GLU A 165 -4.02 45.07 -15.14
N LYS A 166 -4.44 44.99 -16.41
CA LYS A 166 -5.70 45.49 -16.96
C LYS A 166 -6.42 44.33 -17.62
N ALA A 167 -7.45 43.83 -16.94
CA ALA A 167 -8.38 42.87 -17.52
C ALA A 167 -9.12 43.52 -18.70
N LEU A 168 -8.60 43.31 -19.92
CA LEU A 168 -9.42 43.51 -21.11
C LEU A 168 -10.46 42.38 -21.13
N PRO A 169 -11.77 42.69 -21.26
CA PRO A 169 -12.80 41.68 -21.32
C PRO A 169 -12.46 40.72 -22.45
N SER A 170 -12.18 39.48 -22.08
CA SER A 170 -11.81 38.41 -22.99
C SER A 170 -13.03 37.54 -23.24
N ARG A 171 -13.03 36.81 -24.34
CA ARG A 171 -14.16 35.97 -24.73
C ARG A 171 -13.66 34.57 -25.04
N LEU A 172 -14.41 33.57 -24.61
CA LEU A 172 -14.14 32.18 -24.96
C LEU A 172 -14.93 31.80 -26.23
N ASP A 173 -14.22 31.67 -27.35
CA ASP A 173 -14.78 31.29 -28.66
C ASP A 173 -14.70 29.77 -28.89
N ARG A 174 -15.40 29.01 -28.06
CA ARG A 174 -15.50 27.54 -28.13
C ARG A 174 -16.94 27.06 -28.17
N PHE A 175 -17.14 25.80 -28.57
CA PHE A 175 -18.47 25.19 -28.70
C PHE A 175 -19.39 25.90 -29.72
N LEU A 176 -18.81 26.55 -30.72
CA LEU A 176 -19.56 27.31 -31.72
C LEU A 176 -20.22 26.37 -32.72
N VAL A 177 -21.54 26.43 -32.81
CA VAL A 177 -22.34 25.66 -33.77
C VAL A 177 -23.07 26.64 -34.69
N PRO A 178 -23.07 26.43 -36.02
CA PRO A 178 -23.83 27.28 -36.93
C PRO A 178 -25.33 27.29 -36.56
N THR A 179 -25.94 28.47 -36.53
CA THR A 179 -27.37 28.65 -36.20
C THR A 179 -28.27 27.78 -37.09
N ASP A 180 -27.93 27.66 -38.37
CA ASP A 180 -28.66 26.84 -39.34
C ASP A 180 -28.66 25.35 -38.97
N THR A 181 -27.53 24.82 -38.47
CA THR A 181 -27.42 23.43 -37.98
C THR A 181 -28.34 23.20 -36.78
N ILE A 182 -28.41 24.16 -35.85
CA ILE A 182 -29.31 24.07 -34.68
C ILE A 182 -30.76 24.07 -35.16
N LEU A 183 -31.17 25.03 -35.99
CA LEU A 183 -32.54 25.14 -36.47
C LEU A 183 -32.98 23.90 -37.27
N LYS A 184 -32.10 23.36 -38.13
CA LYS A 184 -32.34 22.11 -38.86
C LYS A 184 -32.48 20.90 -37.93
N SER A 185 -31.79 20.89 -36.79
CA SER A 185 -31.88 19.80 -35.80
C SER A 185 -33.25 19.71 -35.11
N LEU A 186 -34.01 20.82 -35.11
CA LEU A 186 -35.35 20.92 -34.50
C LEU A 186 -36.46 20.46 -35.44
N GLN A 187 -36.18 20.37 -36.75
CA GLN A 187 -37.17 20.11 -37.78
C GLN A 187 -37.06 18.69 -38.35
N GLU A 188 -38.22 18.07 -38.56
CA GLU A 188 -38.31 16.80 -39.29
C GLU A 188 -37.75 16.93 -40.71
N PRO A 189 -37.07 15.90 -41.26
CA PRO A 189 -36.43 15.96 -42.57
C PRO A 189 -37.37 16.42 -43.69
N ALA A 190 -38.63 16.00 -43.64
CA ALA A 190 -39.65 16.36 -44.61
C ALA A 190 -40.08 17.85 -44.58
N LYS A 191 -39.86 18.54 -43.46
CA LYS A 191 -40.28 19.94 -43.27
C LYS A 191 -39.15 20.96 -43.47
N ARG A 192 -37.89 20.51 -43.51
CA ARG A 192 -36.68 21.35 -43.68
C ARG A 192 -36.67 22.21 -44.95
N LEU A 193 -37.46 21.85 -45.97
CA LEU A 193 -37.55 22.55 -47.26
C LEU A 193 -38.73 23.52 -47.36
N LEU A 194 -39.66 23.52 -46.39
CA LEU A 194 -40.98 24.15 -46.52
C LEU A 194 -41.24 25.29 -45.52
N GLU A 195 -40.51 25.37 -44.40
CA GLU A 195 -40.79 26.31 -43.32
C GLU A 195 -39.56 27.17 -42.94
N ASN A 196 -39.68 28.50 -43.11
CA ASN A 196 -38.87 29.46 -42.36
C ASN A 196 -39.43 29.50 -40.94
N SER A 197 -38.92 28.66 -40.03
CA SER A 197 -39.34 28.68 -38.64
C SER A 197 -39.01 30.03 -37.98
N ASN A 198 -40.01 30.69 -37.38
CA ASN A 198 -39.88 31.94 -36.60
C ASN A 198 -39.14 31.76 -35.25
N LEU A 199 -38.28 30.75 -35.13
CA LEU A 199 -37.51 30.47 -33.92
C LEU A 199 -36.27 31.36 -33.92
N ASN A 200 -36.26 32.39 -33.06
CA ASN A 200 -35.10 33.26 -32.87
C ASN A 200 -34.15 32.62 -31.85
N LEU A 201 -33.00 32.15 -32.32
CA LEU A 201 -31.90 31.72 -31.45
C LEU A 201 -31.22 32.97 -30.86
N SER A 202 -31.11 33.04 -29.53
CA SER A 202 -30.34 34.10 -28.88
C SER A 202 -28.84 33.93 -29.13
N THR A 203 -28.19 34.97 -29.66
CA THR A 203 -26.72 35.03 -29.74
C THR A 203 -26.16 35.41 -28.38
N VAL A 204 -25.60 34.43 -27.66
CA VAL A 204 -24.90 34.64 -26.39
C VAL A 204 -23.47 34.14 -26.48
N ASN A 205 -22.61 34.71 -25.66
CA ASN A 205 -21.19 34.37 -25.57
C ASN A 205 -20.83 33.97 -24.13
N ILE A 206 -19.66 33.36 -23.97
CA ILE A 206 -19.01 33.18 -22.68
C ILE A 206 -18.02 34.33 -22.54
N ASP A 207 -18.45 35.39 -21.86
CA ASP A 207 -17.64 36.57 -21.61
C ASP A 207 -16.84 36.35 -20.31
N ILE A 208 -15.57 36.73 -20.32
CA ILE A 208 -14.63 36.62 -19.20
C ILE A 208 -14.19 38.05 -18.85
N PRO A 209 -14.97 38.74 -18.00
CA PRO A 209 -14.73 40.15 -17.68
C PRO A 209 -13.56 40.35 -16.71
N ASP A 210 -13.31 39.38 -15.84
CA ASP A 210 -12.33 39.44 -14.76
C ASP A 210 -11.68 38.08 -14.50
N VAL A 211 -10.66 38.10 -13.64
CA VAL A 211 -9.87 36.92 -13.25
C VAL A 211 -10.72 35.93 -12.44
N ASP A 212 -11.63 36.41 -11.59
CA ASP A 212 -12.47 35.57 -10.74
C ASP A 212 -13.40 34.68 -11.58
N VAL A 213 -13.99 35.22 -12.65
CA VAL A 213 -14.80 34.46 -13.62
C VAL A 213 -13.95 33.44 -14.37
N CYS A 214 -12.72 33.81 -14.74
CA CYS A 214 -11.79 32.90 -15.40
C CYS A 214 -11.44 31.71 -14.49
N ASP A 215 -11.02 31.99 -13.25
CA ASP A 215 -10.62 30.99 -12.26
C ASP A 215 -11.79 30.06 -11.89
N LEU A 216 -13.00 30.61 -11.70
CA LEU A 216 -14.22 29.84 -11.44
C LEU A 216 -14.57 28.90 -12.60
N LEU A 217 -14.48 29.38 -13.84
CA LEU A 217 -14.77 28.57 -15.01
C LEU A 217 -13.72 27.46 -15.19
N MET A 218 -12.43 27.77 -15.01
CA MET A 218 -11.36 26.76 -15.01
C MET A 218 -11.58 25.69 -13.95
N LEU A 219 -11.99 26.08 -12.73
CA LEU A 219 -12.31 25.14 -11.64
C LEU A 219 -13.44 24.19 -12.03
N ASN A 220 -14.55 24.74 -12.53
CA ASN A 220 -15.72 23.93 -12.89
C ASN A 220 -15.47 23.03 -14.11
N LEU A 221 -14.72 23.50 -15.11
CA LEU A 221 -14.32 22.67 -16.25
C LEU A 221 -13.31 21.58 -15.84
N THR A 222 -12.43 21.85 -14.88
CA THR A 222 -11.53 20.83 -14.31
C THR A 222 -12.30 19.76 -13.54
N LYS A 223 -13.31 20.15 -12.74
CA LYS A 223 -14.23 19.21 -12.06
C LYS A 223 -14.97 18.32 -13.06
N LEU A 224 -15.38 18.88 -14.20
CA LEU A 224 -15.99 18.10 -15.27
C LEU A 224 -14.98 17.13 -15.89
N LEU A 225 -13.78 17.60 -16.22
CA LEU A 225 -12.72 16.79 -16.80
C LEU A 225 -12.34 15.62 -15.89
N TYR A 226 -12.31 15.83 -14.58
CA TYR A 226 -12.02 14.78 -13.59
C TYR A 226 -12.99 13.59 -13.67
N ARG A 227 -14.30 13.84 -13.85
CA ARG A 227 -15.32 12.77 -13.91
C ARG A 227 -15.13 11.83 -15.10
N ASP A 228 -14.49 12.32 -16.15
CA ASP A 228 -14.27 11.61 -17.41
C ASP A 228 -12.76 11.48 -17.73
N ALA A 229 -11.88 11.66 -16.74
CA ALA A 229 -10.43 11.73 -16.93
C ALA A 229 -9.83 10.42 -17.47
N GLY A 230 -10.39 9.28 -17.06
CA GLY A 230 -9.98 7.96 -17.56
C GLY A 230 -10.28 7.74 -19.04
N ASP A 231 -11.22 8.49 -19.62
CA ASP A 231 -11.62 8.36 -21.02
C ASP A 231 -10.73 9.21 -21.96
N ILE A 232 -10.07 10.27 -21.46
CA ILE A 232 -9.16 11.15 -22.24
C ILE A 232 -8.12 10.33 -23.01
N VAL A 233 -7.59 9.34 -22.31
CA VAL A 233 -6.72 8.26 -22.78
C VAL A 233 -7.16 7.63 -24.09
N PHE A 234 -8.41 7.17 -24.14
CA PHE A 234 -8.90 6.28 -25.19
C PHE A 234 -9.43 7.10 -26.35
N TYR A 235 -10.05 8.24 -26.06
CA TYR A 235 -10.78 9.04 -27.02
C TYR A 235 -10.04 10.31 -27.47
N CYS A 236 -9.13 10.84 -26.64
CA CYS A 236 -8.45 12.12 -26.88
C CYS A 236 -6.93 12.06 -26.65
N ALA A 237 -6.28 10.93 -26.93
CA ALA A 237 -4.84 10.73 -26.70
C ALA A 237 -3.95 11.85 -27.29
N ALA A 238 -4.31 12.41 -28.45
CA ALA A 238 -3.57 13.50 -29.09
C ALA A 238 -3.56 14.80 -28.27
N GLN A 239 -4.53 15.00 -27.38
CA GLN A 239 -4.63 16.19 -26.51
C GLN A 239 -3.94 15.99 -25.16
N LEU A 240 -3.48 14.78 -24.85
CA LEU A 240 -2.88 14.45 -23.55
C LEU A 240 -1.68 15.35 -23.18
N PRO A 241 -0.74 15.71 -24.08
CA PRO A 241 0.31 16.67 -23.76
C PRO A 241 -0.22 18.03 -23.31
N GLY A 242 -1.31 18.49 -23.94
CA GLY A 242 -2.01 19.72 -23.56
C GLY A 242 -2.62 19.62 -22.17
N VAL A 243 -3.27 18.49 -21.85
CA VAL A 243 -3.85 18.24 -20.52
C VAL A 243 -2.76 18.30 -19.44
N TRP A 244 -1.60 17.65 -19.65
CA TRP A 244 -0.47 17.74 -18.72
C TRP A 244 0.02 19.18 -18.51
N GLY A 245 0.08 19.98 -19.59
CA GLY A 245 0.43 21.40 -19.53
C GLY A 245 -0.57 22.22 -18.72
N ILE A 246 -1.87 22.05 -18.97
CA ILE A 246 -2.96 22.72 -18.27
C ILE A 246 -2.93 22.37 -16.77
N MET A 247 -2.86 21.08 -16.43
CA MET A 247 -2.83 20.64 -15.03
C MET A 247 -1.57 21.17 -14.30
N SER A 248 -0.42 21.19 -14.96
CA SER A 248 0.81 21.77 -14.39
C SER A 248 0.67 23.28 -14.16
N TYR A 249 0.03 24.00 -15.08
CA TYR A 249 -0.26 25.42 -14.91
C TYR A 249 -1.19 25.67 -13.72
N HIS A 250 -2.27 24.88 -13.57
CA HIS A 250 -3.17 24.96 -12.41
C HIS A 250 -2.43 24.66 -11.10
N ILE A 251 -1.57 23.64 -11.06
CA ILE A 251 -0.77 23.32 -9.87
C ILE A 251 0.17 24.47 -9.51
N HIS A 252 0.69 25.20 -10.49
CA HIS A 252 1.56 26.35 -10.24
C HIS A 252 0.77 27.58 -9.76
N HIS A 253 -0.21 28.06 -10.54
CA HIS A 253 -0.85 29.37 -10.33
C HIS A 253 -2.22 29.32 -9.65
N GLY A 254 -2.90 28.17 -9.68
CA GLY A 254 -4.26 28.06 -9.16
C GLY A 254 -4.37 28.20 -7.64
N ASP A 255 -5.58 28.47 -7.16
CA ASP A 255 -5.92 28.47 -5.74
C ASP A 255 -5.98 27.04 -5.16
N ALA A 256 -6.26 26.90 -3.86
CA ALA A 256 -6.27 25.60 -3.21
C ALA A 256 -7.30 24.64 -3.81
N GLU A 257 -8.48 25.12 -4.21
CA GLU A 257 -9.52 24.28 -4.82
C GLU A 257 -9.11 23.81 -6.23
N LEU A 258 -8.62 24.73 -7.06
CA LEU A 258 -8.18 24.40 -8.42
C LEU A 258 -6.97 23.46 -8.40
N LYS A 259 -6.01 23.66 -7.49
CA LYS A 259 -4.89 22.72 -7.29
C LYS A 259 -5.41 21.33 -6.90
N THR A 260 -6.37 21.26 -5.98
CA THR A 260 -6.96 20.00 -5.50
C THR A 260 -7.64 19.22 -6.64
N GLU A 261 -8.52 19.86 -7.41
CA GLU A 261 -9.20 19.20 -8.52
C GLU A 261 -8.24 18.82 -9.65
N SER A 262 -7.21 19.63 -9.91
CA SER A 262 -6.18 19.31 -10.91
C SER A 262 -5.33 18.11 -10.49
N LEU A 263 -4.98 17.97 -9.21
CA LEU A 263 -4.27 16.80 -8.68
C LEU A 263 -5.10 15.52 -8.80
N LYS A 264 -6.43 15.60 -8.62
CA LYS A 264 -7.33 14.46 -8.83
C LYS A 264 -7.29 13.99 -10.29
N VAL A 265 -7.32 14.91 -11.26
CA VAL A 265 -7.14 14.58 -12.70
C VAL A 265 -5.77 13.93 -12.92
N VAL A 266 -4.70 14.54 -12.41
CA VAL A 266 -3.32 14.02 -12.55
C VAL A 266 -3.20 12.62 -11.95
N THR A 267 -3.79 12.36 -10.80
CA THR A 267 -3.78 11.03 -10.15
C THR A 267 -4.37 9.98 -11.09
N VAL A 268 -5.55 10.24 -11.66
CA VAL A 268 -6.20 9.33 -12.63
C VAL A 268 -5.32 9.12 -13.86
N LEU A 269 -4.71 10.19 -14.38
CA LEU A 269 -3.78 10.08 -15.51
C LEU A 269 -2.56 9.22 -15.15
N VAL A 270 -1.93 9.41 -14.00
CA VAL A 270 -0.76 8.61 -13.59
C VAL A 270 -1.12 7.12 -13.42
N GLU A 271 -2.28 6.82 -12.85
CA GLU A 271 -2.72 5.44 -12.65
C GLU A 271 -2.96 4.71 -13.99
N HIS A 272 -3.61 5.39 -14.93
CA HIS A 272 -4.04 4.78 -16.19
C HIS A 272 -3.00 4.90 -17.32
N PHE A 273 -1.99 5.81 -17.24
CA PHE A 273 -1.15 6.22 -18.39
C PHE A 273 0.37 6.09 -18.25
N GLU A 274 1.05 6.32 -19.40
CA GLU A 274 2.49 6.59 -19.51
C GLU A 274 2.84 8.01 -19.01
N CYS A 275 4.12 8.25 -18.71
CA CYS A 275 4.65 9.50 -18.14
C CYS A 275 4.16 10.79 -18.84
N PRO A 276 4.17 11.95 -18.12
CA PRO A 276 4.17 13.24 -18.78
C PRO A 276 5.17 13.27 -19.95
N PRO A 277 4.82 13.83 -21.12
CA PRO A 277 5.75 13.96 -22.22
C PRO A 277 7.03 14.67 -21.78
N LEU A 278 8.18 14.31 -22.36
CA LEU A 278 9.49 14.88 -22.00
C LEU A 278 9.50 16.42 -21.99
N GLN A 279 8.72 17.04 -22.88
CA GLN A 279 8.60 18.50 -22.98
C GLN A 279 7.93 19.15 -21.76
N VAL A 280 7.06 18.42 -21.05
CA VAL A 280 6.26 18.92 -19.92
C VAL A 280 6.78 18.38 -18.58
N MET A 281 7.51 17.26 -18.61
CA MET A 281 8.00 16.56 -17.41
C MET A 281 8.76 17.47 -16.45
N ASP A 282 9.74 18.26 -16.92
CA ASP A 282 10.56 19.10 -16.05
C ASP A 282 9.73 20.18 -15.36
N TYR A 283 8.81 20.79 -16.10
CA TYR A 283 7.88 21.79 -15.55
C TYR A 283 6.91 21.16 -14.54
N PHE A 284 6.35 19.98 -14.85
CA PHE A 284 5.47 19.25 -13.94
C PHE A 284 6.18 18.89 -12.63
N LEU A 285 7.41 18.37 -12.70
CA LEU A 285 8.18 18.04 -11.50
C LEU A 285 8.51 19.28 -10.67
N ALA A 286 8.86 20.39 -11.31
CA ALA A 286 9.06 21.65 -10.60
C ALA A 286 7.78 22.12 -9.89
N CYS A 287 6.61 21.98 -10.53
CA CYS A 287 5.31 22.30 -9.93
C CYS A 287 5.00 21.41 -8.72
N MET A 288 5.26 20.10 -8.81
CA MET A 288 5.04 19.15 -7.70
C MET A 288 5.96 19.44 -6.51
N VAL A 289 7.21 19.80 -6.77
CA VAL A 289 8.17 20.20 -5.73
C VAL A 289 7.75 21.52 -5.07
N ALA A 290 7.37 22.52 -5.86
CA ALA A 290 6.89 23.80 -5.35
C ALA A 290 5.59 23.64 -4.53
N LEU A 291 4.68 22.77 -4.98
CA LEU A 291 3.48 22.41 -4.21
C LEU A 291 3.85 21.80 -2.86
N LEU A 292 4.82 20.88 -2.83
CA LEU A 292 5.27 20.27 -1.58
C LEU A 292 5.89 21.31 -0.64
N GLU A 293 6.68 22.25 -1.17
CA GLU A 293 7.23 23.37 -0.38
C GLU A 293 6.12 24.26 0.19
N LEU A 294 5.09 24.58 -0.61
CA LEU A 294 3.92 25.33 -0.19
C LEU A 294 3.19 24.63 0.96
N LEU A 295 2.92 23.33 0.84
CA LEU A 295 2.26 22.54 1.89
C LEU A 295 3.10 22.47 3.17
N CYS A 296 4.41 22.24 3.06
CA CYS A 296 5.33 22.24 4.20
C CYS A 296 5.53 23.64 4.81
N SER A 297 5.11 24.71 4.15
CA SER A 297 5.08 26.06 4.74
C SER A 297 3.86 26.31 5.64
N GLY A 298 2.86 25.42 5.58
CA GLY A 298 1.65 25.42 6.40
C GLY A 298 0.47 26.23 5.85
N CYS A 299 0.55 26.76 4.62
CA CYS A 299 -0.56 27.43 3.91
C CYS A 299 -1.42 28.38 4.78
N ARG A 300 -0.78 29.36 5.44
CA ARG A 300 -1.40 30.17 6.50
C ARG A 300 -2.63 30.98 6.05
N ASP A 301 -2.71 31.31 4.76
CA ASP A 301 -3.77 32.16 4.19
C ASP A 301 -4.96 31.35 3.64
N THR A 302 -4.94 30.03 3.75
CA THR A 302 -5.98 29.12 3.23
C THR A 302 -6.78 28.48 4.36
N SER A 303 -8.07 28.20 4.13
CA SER A 303 -8.90 27.53 5.14
C SER A 303 -8.34 26.13 5.47
N LYS A 304 -8.45 25.70 6.74
CA LYS A 304 -7.91 24.41 7.19
C LYS A 304 -8.51 23.22 6.42
N GLU A 305 -9.80 23.31 6.06
CA GLU A 305 -10.49 22.28 5.29
C GLU A 305 -9.91 22.16 3.87
N GLN A 306 -9.75 23.28 3.16
CA GLN A 306 -9.13 23.29 1.82
C GLN A 306 -7.67 22.81 1.86
N VAL A 307 -6.90 23.15 2.91
CA VAL A 307 -5.52 22.63 3.06
C VAL A 307 -5.53 21.12 3.25
N ARG A 308 -6.43 20.58 4.07
CA ARG A 308 -6.55 19.13 4.30
C ARG A 308 -6.90 18.39 3.00
N ASP A 309 -7.84 18.93 2.22
CA ASP A 309 -8.26 18.33 0.96
C ASP A 309 -7.14 18.39 -0.09
N LEU A 310 -6.38 19.49 -0.13
CA LEU A 310 -5.20 19.64 -0.99
C LEU A 310 -4.08 18.68 -0.60
N GLU A 311 -3.80 18.52 0.70
CA GLU A 311 -2.79 17.57 1.19
C GLU A 311 -3.18 16.12 0.85
N ALA A 312 -4.45 15.75 1.00
CA ALA A 312 -4.95 14.42 0.63
C ALA A 312 -4.82 14.15 -0.87
N ALA A 313 -5.17 15.13 -1.71
CA ALA A 313 -5.01 15.01 -3.17
C ALA A 313 -3.53 14.92 -3.59
N ALA A 314 -2.65 15.68 -2.93
CA ALA A 314 -1.20 15.61 -3.15
C ALA A 314 -0.64 14.24 -2.74
N ALA A 315 -1.06 13.71 -1.59
CA ALA A 315 -0.66 12.38 -1.11
C ALA A 315 -1.05 11.28 -2.11
N ALA A 316 -2.30 11.28 -2.58
CA ALA A 316 -2.78 10.34 -3.59
C ALA A 316 -1.97 10.44 -4.90
N THR A 317 -1.64 11.66 -5.33
CA THR A 317 -0.84 11.88 -6.54
C THR A 317 0.57 11.31 -6.39
N PHE A 318 1.25 11.59 -5.27
CA PHE A 318 2.59 11.04 -5.01
C PHE A 318 2.56 9.52 -4.91
N ASP A 319 1.55 8.93 -4.29
CA ASP A 319 1.39 7.49 -4.19
C ASP A 319 1.18 6.83 -5.55
N ALA A 320 0.31 7.40 -6.38
CA ALA A 320 0.11 6.94 -7.76
C ALA A 320 1.42 6.97 -8.54
N MET A 321 2.20 8.07 -8.42
CA MET A 321 3.52 8.22 -9.06
C MET A 321 4.51 7.14 -8.59
N ILE A 322 4.52 6.82 -7.28
CA ILE A 322 5.40 5.79 -6.70
C ILE A 322 4.99 4.40 -7.19
N SER A 323 3.71 4.04 -7.04
CA SER A 323 3.21 2.71 -7.41
C SER A 323 3.39 2.41 -8.89
N LYS A 324 3.09 3.39 -9.77
CA LYS A 324 3.30 3.24 -11.21
C LYS A 324 4.77 3.01 -11.55
N ASN A 325 5.69 3.73 -10.91
CA ASN A 325 7.12 3.57 -11.12
C ASN A 325 7.69 2.24 -10.60
N GLN A 326 6.95 1.48 -9.77
CA GLN A 326 7.36 0.16 -9.27
C GLN A 326 6.88 -0.99 -10.17
N LEU A 327 5.75 -0.82 -10.86
CA LEU A 327 5.08 -1.89 -11.59
C LEU A 327 5.55 -2.06 -13.04
N GLU A 328 6.05 -0.99 -13.69
CA GLU A 328 6.34 -1.01 -15.13
C GLU A 328 7.83 -1.20 -15.46
N ASP A 329 8.10 -1.96 -16.53
CA ASP A 329 9.45 -2.18 -17.09
C ASP A 329 10.12 -0.86 -17.56
N LYS A 330 9.30 0.13 -17.95
CA LYS A 330 9.73 1.51 -18.20
C LYS A 330 9.44 2.35 -16.95
N LYS A 331 10.48 2.75 -16.24
CA LYS A 331 10.34 3.63 -15.06
C LYS A 331 9.68 4.96 -15.45
N LEU A 332 8.68 5.38 -14.68
CA LEU A 332 8.00 6.68 -14.79
C LEU A 332 9.01 7.85 -14.72
N PHE A 333 10.00 7.74 -13.82
CA PHE A 333 11.05 8.73 -13.62
C PHE A 333 12.42 8.20 -14.04
N SER A 334 13.16 9.04 -14.77
CA SER A 334 14.59 8.83 -14.99
C SER A 334 15.36 8.97 -13.67
N PHE A 335 16.61 8.49 -13.63
CA PHE A 335 17.49 8.73 -12.48
C PHE A 335 17.74 10.23 -12.23
N ALA A 336 17.77 11.05 -13.28
CA ALA A 336 17.92 12.49 -13.13
C ALA A 336 16.68 13.12 -12.48
N ASN A 337 15.48 12.67 -12.85
CA ASN A 337 14.22 13.16 -12.28
C ASN A 337 14.13 12.81 -10.79
N MET A 338 14.46 11.56 -10.42
CA MET A 338 14.50 11.16 -9.01
C MET A 338 15.56 11.92 -8.21
N GLN A 339 16.72 12.22 -8.80
CA GLN A 339 17.74 13.05 -8.15
C GLN A 339 17.22 14.48 -7.91
N TYR A 340 16.60 15.08 -8.93
CA TYR A 340 16.02 16.41 -8.84
C TYR A 340 14.99 16.50 -7.71
N ILE A 341 13.99 15.60 -7.71
CA ILE A 341 12.94 15.55 -6.68
C ILE A 341 13.58 15.42 -5.29
N PHE A 342 14.55 14.52 -5.14
CA PHE A 342 15.15 14.27 -3.83
C PHE A 342 16.03 15.43 -3.32
N ILE A 343 16.79 16.08 -4.20
CA ILE A 343 17.64 17.23 -3.81
C ILE A 343 16.76 18.36 -3.29
N HIS A 344 15.65 18.66 -3.98
CA HIS A 344 14.70 19.68 -3.53
C HIS A 344 13.91 19.24 -2.29
N LEU A 345 13.49 17.97 -2.22
CA LEU A 345 12.87 17.41 -1.02
C LEU A 345 13.79 17.55 0.21
N ALA A 346 15.09 17.29 0.06
CA ALA A 346 16.06 17.43 1.14
C ALA A 346 16.15 18.88 1.65
N ASP A 347 16.04 19.85 0.75
CA ASP A 347 16.04 21.28 1.10
C ASP A 347 14.74 21.68 1.80
N ILE A 348 13.58 21.26 1.27
CA ILE A 348 12.26 21.48 1.89
C ILE A 348 12.22 20.91 3.31
N LEU A 349 12.65 19.65 3.48
CA LEU A 349 12.70 18.99 4.79
C LEU A 349 13.61 19.75 5.77
N HIS A 350 14.76 20.25 5.30
CA HIS A 350 15.69 20.99 6.14
C HIS A 350 15.17 22.35 6.58
N ASN A 351 14.53 23.09 5.67
CA ASN A 351 14.14 24.48 5.90
C ASN A 351 12.73 24.62 6.52
N LYS A 352 11.82 23.70 6.21
CA LYS A 352 10.40 23.78 6.60
C LYS A 352 9.98 22.67 7.58
N GLY A 353 10.56 21.47 7.45
CA GLY A 353 10.14 20.30 8.22
C GLY A 353 8.78 19.75 7.77
N LEU A 354 8.23 18.81 8.56
CA LEU A 354 6.95 18.14 8.28
C LEU A 354 5.85 18.46 9.31
N SER A 355 6.20 19.20 10.36
CA SER A 355 5.31 19.50 11.48
C SER A 355 4.09 20.37 11.11
N SER A 356 4.16 21.14 10.02
CA SER A 356 3.06 22.00 9.57
C SER A 356 1.94 21.25 8.83
N LEU A 357 2.19 20.01 8.40
CA LEU A 357 1.24 19.22 7.63
C LEU A 357 0.09 18.74 8.51
N GLN A 358 -1.14 18.85 8.04
CA GLN A 358 -2.35 18.50 8.80
C GLN A 358 -2.73 17.02 8.70
N THR A 359 -2.42 16.37 7.58
CA THR A 359 -2.76 14.98 7.27
C THR A 359 -1.58 14.05 7.51
N GLU A 360 -1.87 12.86 8.03
CA GLU A 360 -0.87 11.80 8.14
C GLU A 360 -0.55 11.18 6.77
N ASP A 361 -1.53 11.11 5.87
CA ASP A 361 -1.40 10.52 4.53
C ASP A 361 -0.23 11.13 3.76
N LEU A 362 -0.14 12.46 3.72
CA LEU A 362 0.94 13.15 3.03
C LEU A 362 2.30 12.88 3.69
N ARG A 363 2.38 12.82 5.03
CA ARG A 363 3.61 12.47 5.75
C ARG A 363 4.08 11.06 5.37
N TYR A 364 3.16 10.09 5.28
CA TYR A 364 3.45 8.74 4.83
C TYR A 364 3.84 8.68 3.34
N SER A 365 3.21 9.46 2.47
CA SER A 365 3.57 9.55 1.05
C SER A 365 4.96 10.13 0.85
N ILE A 366 5.34 11.19 1.59
CA ILE A 366 6.71 11.74 1.56
C ILE A 366 7.73 10.69 2.01
N SER A 367 7.45 9.95 3.09
CA SER A 367 8.33 8.86 3.53
C SER A 367 8.44 7.74 2.50
N ARG A 368 7.33 7.34 1.86
CA ARG A 368 7.33 6.36 0.78
C ARG A 368 8.12 6.85 -0.44
N LEU A 369 8.05 8.14 -0.76
CA LEU A 369 8.85 8.76 -1.82
C LEU A 369 10.36 8.64 -1.51
N VAL A 370 10.77 8.91 -0.26
CA VAL A 370 12.17 8.72 0.18
C VAL A 370 12.60 7.26 0.03
N ILE A 371 11.78 6.31 0.52
CA ILE A 371 12.06 4.87 0.42
C ILE A 371 12.22 4.44 -1.03
N HIS A 372 11.32 4.92 -1.90
CA HIS A 372 11.30 4.61 -3.32
C HIS A 372 12.54 5.12 -4.05
N ILE A 373 12.94 6.37 -3.81
CA ILE A 373 14.14 6.97 -4.44
C ILE A 373 15.41 6.26 -3.95
N GLU A 374 15.56 6.04 -2.64
CA GLU A 374 16.69 5.30 -2.05
C GLU A 374 16.76 3.85 -2.55
N GLY A 375 15.62 3.22 -2.82
CA GLY A 375 15.55 1.86 -3.38
C GLY A 375 15.82 1.79 -4.89
N SER A 376 15.51 2.85 -5.62
CA SER A 376 15.53 2.86 -7.10
C SER A 376 16.83 3.36 -7.71
N LEU A 377 17.56 4.24 -7.02
CA LEU A 377 18.81 4.82 -7.51
C LEU A 377 20.01 3.86 -7.31
N PRO A 378 20.91 3.72 -8.29
CA PRO A 378 22.16 2.99 -8.13
C PRO A 378 23.02 3.53 -6.99
N PHE A 379 23.73 2.63 -6.32
CA PHE A 379 24.62 2.97 -5.20
C PHE A 379 25.70 4.02 -5.56
N SER A 380 26.24 3.97 -6.78
CA SER A 380 27.22 4.94 -7.28
C SER A 380 26.71 6.38 -7.30
N ILE A 381 25.41 6.56 -7.56
CA ILE A 381 24.73 7.85 -7.54
C ILE A 381 24.48 8.28 -6.09
N LEU A 382 23.88 7.40 -5.29
CA LEU A 382 23.51 7.68 -3.89
C LEU A 382 24.73 8.12 -3.05
N MET A 383 25.88 7.52 -3.30
CA MET A 383 27.15 7.84 -2.62
C MET A 383 28.03 8.80 -3.41
N GLY A 384 27.54 9.33 -4.53
CA GLY A 384 28.22 10.32 -5.35
C GLY A 384 28.44 11.63 -4.61
N LYS A 385 29.45 12.41 -5.05
CA LYS A 385 29.84 13.67 -4.39
C LYS A 385 28.73 14.72 -4.39
N THR A 386 27.85 14.70 -5.38
CA THR A 386 26.75 15.67 -5.57
C THR A 386 25.51 15.32 -4.74
N PHE A 387 25.13 14.04 -4.70
CA PHE A 387 23.89 13.60 -4.06
C PHE A 387 24.03 13.34 -2.55
N LYS A 388 25.22 12.87 -2.12
CA LYS A 388 25.50 12.51 -0.71
C LYS A 388 25.27 13.66 0.30
N PRO A 389 25.60 14.94 0.02
CA PRO A 389 25.29 16.05 0.91
C PRO A 389 23.78 16.21 1.13
N SER A 390 22.99 16.28 0.06
CA SER A 390 21.52 16.40 0.12
C SER A 390 20.90 15.22 0.86
N ARG A 391 21.38 14.00 0.62
CA ARG A 391 20.99 12.81 1.39
C ARG A 391 21.28 12.94 2.88
N SER A 392 22.47 13.43 3.25
CA SER A 392 22.82 13.66 4.66
C SER A 392 21.94 14.72 5.31
N GLN A 393 21.57 15.77 4.56
CA GLN A 393 20.69 16.84 5.00
C GLN A 393 19.25 16.34 5.20
N ALA A 394 18.70 15.59 4.25
CA ALA A 394 17.38 14.96 4.37
C ALA A 394 17.30 14.04 5.60
N VAL A 395 18.28 13.15 5.80
CA VAL A 395 18.32 12.28 6.96
C VAL A 395 18.38 13.07 8.26
N ALA A 396 19.20 14.12 8.34
CA ALA A 396 19.28 14.96 9.53
C ALA A 396 17.94 15.65 9.83
N ALA A 397 17.26 16.16 8.80
CA ALA A 397 15.94 16.77 8.93
C ALA A 397 14.87 15.76 9.43
N LEU A 398 14.83 14.56 8.84
CA LEU A 398 13.91 13.49 9.27
C LEU A 398 14.17 13.06 10.73
N VAL A 399 15.43 12.98 11.16
CA VAL A 399 15.75 12.66 12.56
C VAL A 399 15.39 13.81 13.50
N CYS A 400 15.46 15.06 13.05
CA CYS A 400 15.05 16.21 13.86
C CYS A 400 13.57 16.16 14.25
N GLU A 401 12.69 15.70 13.36
CA GLU A 401 11.23 15.55 13.60
C GLU A 401 10.88 14.56 14.72
N ILE A 402 11.76 13.58 14.99
CA ILE A 402 11.55 12.59 16.04
C ILE A 402 11.42 13.31 17.41
N GLY A 403 10.31 13.07 18.11
CA GLY A 403 10.05 13.63 19.44
C GLY A 403 9.28 14.96 19.48
N TYR A 404 8.85 15.48 18.32
CA TYR A 404 8.01 16.70 18.25
C TYR A 404 6.55 16.42 17.86
N SER A 405 6.24 15.22 17.35
CA SER A 405 4.89 14.79 16.92
C SER A 405 4.41 13.60 17.75
N ASP A 406 3.09 13.47 17.93
CA ASP A 406 2.45 12.37 18.67
C ASP A 406 2.48 11.04 17.89
N ASN A 407 2.64 11.14 16.57
CA ASN A 407 2.88 10.02 15.67
C ASN A 407 4.12 10.33 14.83
N VAL A 408 5.13 9.46 14.90
CA VAL A 408 6.35 9.52 14.07
C VAL A 408 6.60 8.23 13.29
N GLN A 409 5.61 7.33 13.24
CA GLN A 409 5.76 6.00 12.64
C GLN A 409 6.04 6.07 11.13
N TYR A 410 5.56 7.12 10.46
CA TYR A 410 5.85 7.38 9.05
C TYR A 410 7.36 7.51 8.77
N LEU A 411 8.19 7.92 9.74
CA LEU A 411 9.64 8.09 9.57
C LEU A 411 10.43 6.76 9.59
N VAL A 412 9.89 5.73 10.26
CA VAL A 412 10.62 4.47 10.54
C VAL A 412 11.11 3.82 9.25
N GLY A 413 10.21 3.60 8.29
CA GLY A 413 10.57 2.95 7.01
C GLY A 413 11.61 3.71 6.20
N ALA A 414 11.50 5.05 6.15
CA ALA A 414 12.44 5.90 5.42
C ALA A 414 13.85 5.85 6.02
N LEU A 415 13.96 5.99 7.34
CA LEU A 415 15.25 5.96 8.04
C LEU A 415 15.89 4.58 8.02
N VAL A 416 15.09 3.51 8.17
CA VAL A 416 15.58 2.12 8.01
C VAL A 416 16.17 1.92 6.61
N LYS A 417 15.49 2.39 5.55
CA LYS A 417 15.98 2.28 4.19
C LYS A 417 17.30 3.03 3.98
N CYS A 418 17.41 4.26 4.50
CA CYS A 418 18.64 5.04 4.43
C CYS A 418 19.82 4.32 5.13
N ILE A 419 19.60 3.70 6.29
CA ILE A 419 20.64 2.92 6.99
C ILE A 419 21.03 1.68 6.19
N GLN A 420 20.07 0.95 5.63
CA GLN A 420 20.34 -0.23 4.80
C GLN A 420 21.23 0.12 3.58
N THR A 421 20.93 1.20 2.88
CA THR A 421 21.75 1.69 1.76
C THR A 421 23.17 2.05 2.21
N GLU A 422 23.34 2.66 3.39
CA GLU A 422 24.68 2.95 3.93
C GLU A 422 25.45 1.70 4.33
N LEU A 423 24.79 0.69 4.91
CA LEU A 423 25.45 -0.53 5.35
C LEU A 423 25.95 -1.38 4.17
N GLN A 424 25.29 -1.31 3.01
CA GLN A 424 25.79 -1.90 1.76
C GLN A 424 27.16 -1.31 1.36
N SER A 425 27.46 -0.05 1.71
CA SER A 425 28.74 0.60 1.42
C SER A 425 29.95 -0.02 2.12
N SER A 426 29.74 -0.60 3.31
CA SER A 426 30.81 -1.12 4.16
C SER A 426 31.33 -2.50 3.71
N GLN A 427 30.61 -3.19 2.80
CA GLN A 427 31.04 -4.46 2.21
C GLN A 427 31.86 -4.28 0.91
N LEU A 428 31.67 -3.18 0.17
CA LEU A 428 32.37 -2.90 -1.09
C LEU A 428 33.77 -2.28 -0.90
N GLN A 429 34.22 -2.08 0.34
CA GLN A 429 35.56 -1.57 0.68
C GLN A 429 36.58 -2.69 0.99
N LEU A 430 36.53 -3.81 0.27
CA LEU A 430 37.73 -4.62 0.05
C LEU A 430 38.59 -3.91 -1.01
N PRO A 431 39.93 -3.88 -0.89
CA PRO A 431 40.77 -3.24 -1.89
C PRO A 431 40.56 -3.96 -3.22
N CYS A 432 39.92 -3.29 -4.19
CA CYS A 432 39.89 -3.74 -5.58
C CYS A 432 41.28 -3.51 -6.18
N ALA A 433 42.23 -4.35 -5.78
CA ALA A 433 43.37 -4.70 -6.59
C ALA A 433 43.04 -6.06 -7.19
N VAL A 434 43.17 -6.18 -8.52
CA VAL A 434 42.76 -7.33 -9.34
C VAL A 434 41.27 -7.31 -9.75
N ILE A 435 40.95 -6.48 -10.74
CA ILE A 435 40.39 -6.88 -12.05
C ILE A 435 40.59 -5.64 -12.95
N GLY A 436 41.73 -5.61 -13.62
CA GLY A 436 41.88 -4.82 -14.83
C GLY A 436 41.46 -5.69 -16.02
N GLN A 437 40.75 -5.08 -16.96
CA GLN A 437 40.50 -5.54 -18.33
C GLN A 437 39.47 -6.66 -18.51
N VAL A 438 38.21 -6.26 -18.72
CA VAL A 438 37.47 -6.74 -19.89
C VAL A 438 36.93 -5.51 -20.61
N GLU A 439 37.48 -5.29 -21.80
CA GLU A 439 37.18 -4.19 -22.71
C GLU A 439 35.75 -4.27 -23.23
N ILE A 440 35.16 -3.08 -23.35
CA ILE A 440 33.98 -2.79 -24.16
C ILE A 440 34.38 -3.02 -25.62
N ILE A 441 33.73 -3.98 -26.28
CA ILE A 441 33.82 -4.11 -27.74
C ILE A 441 32.85 -3.08 -28.33
N GLU A 442 33.37 -1.89 -28.65
CA GLU A 442 32.79 -1.04 -29.69
C GLU A 442 33.59 -1.23 -30.97
N ARG A 443 32.88 -1.66 -32.03
CA ARG A 443 33.41 -1.80 -33.38
C ARG A 443 33.55 -0.42 -34.02
N GLY A 444 34.72 -0.16 -34.59
CA GLY A 444 34.84 0.67 -35.79
C GLY A 444 36.04 1.62 -35.83
N GLY A 445 36.95 1.36 -36.78
CA GLY A 445 37.60 2.43 -37.56
C GLY A 445 38.99 2.90 -37.13
N GLU A 446 40.00 2.24 -37.69
CA GLU A 446 41.21 2.80 -38.35
C GLU A 446 42.10 3.87 -37.67
N ASP A 447 43.37 3.46 -37.53
CA ASP A 447 44.60 4.12 -38.05
C ASP A 447 45.72 4.53 -37.05
N ARG A 448 46.78 3.71 -37.09
CA ARG A 448 48.23 4.02 -37.19
C ARG A 448 49.00 4.77 -36.06
N MET A 449 49.94 3.98 -35.49
CA MET A 449 51.41 4.17 -35.50
C MET A 449 52.14 4.99 -34.40
N SER A 450 53.22 4.35 -33.93
CA SER A 450 54.48 4.89 -33.35
C SER A 450 54.46 5.48 -31.93
N GLU A 451 55.46 5.32 -31.06
CA GLU A 451 56.77 4.68 -31.14
C GLU A 451 57.36 4.54 -29.72
N ARG A 452 58.27 3.58 -29.55
CA ARG A 452 59.10 3.35 -28.36
C ARG A 452 60.12 4.48 -28.15
N ALA A 453 60.47 4.74 -26.88
CA ALA A 453 61.83 5.02 -26.36
C ALA A 453 61.72 5.71 -24.98
N ASP A 454 62.62 5.61 -24.01
CA ASP A 454 63.71 4.70 -23.65
C ASP A 454 64.27 5.26 -22.31
N LYS A 455 64.90 4.40 -21.52
CA LYS A 455 66.03 4.69 -20.61
C LYS A 455 65.88 5.50 -19.28
N ARG A 456 66.14 4.71 -18.21
CA ARG A 456 67.25 4.84 -17.22
C ARG A 456 67.06 5.72 -15.96
N ALA A 457 67.03 5.00 -14.84
CA ALA A 457 67.48 5.34 -13.47
C ALA A 457 68.99 5.77 -13.44
N PRO A 458 69.67 6.19 -12.33
CA PRO A 458 69.39 5.79 -10.93
C PRO A 458 69.79 6.73 -9.74
N THR A 459 69.33 6.33 -8.55
CA THR A 459 69.94 6.36 -7.19
C THR A 459 70.73 7.58 -6.68
N HIS A 460 70.30 8.10 -5.51
CA HIS A 460 71.21 8.35 -4.39
C HIS A 460 70.58 8.01 -3.03
N SER A 461 71.47 7.59 -2.15
CA SER A 461 71.35 6.78 -0.95
C SER A 461 70.95 7.54 0.34
N SER A 462 70.08 6.91 1.12
CA SER A 462 70.11 6.77 2.59
C SER A 462 70.44 7.98 3.48
N ARG A 463 69.44 8.43 4.26
CA ARG A 463 69.62 8.80 5.68
C ARG A 463 68.43 8.32 6.51
N LYS A 464 68.68 7.30 7.33
CA LYS A 464 67.82 6.86 8.44
C LYS A 464 67.70 8.01 9.45
N ARG A 465 66.47 8.44 9.73
CA ARG A 465 66.09 8.98 11.04
C ARG A 465 64.90 8.17 11.54
N LYS A 466 65.14 7.42 12.62
CA LYS A 466 64.13 6.81 13.47
C LYS A 466 63.46 7.96 14.22
N MET A 467 62.19 8.18 14.00
CA MET A 467 61.31 8.94 14.88
C MET A 467 59.99 8.19 14.90
N ASP A 468 59.51 7.90 16.10
CA ASP A 468 58.27 7.18 16.36
C ASP A 468 57.09 7.90 15.71
N GLU A 469 56.58 7.36 14.60
CA GLU A 469 55.21 7.60 14.18
C GLU A 469 54.49 6.26 14.28
N GLU A 470 53.69 6.12 15.35
CA GLU A 470 52.60 5.16 15.35
C GLU A 470 51.84 5.32 14.03
N PRO A 471 51.56 4.24 13.28
CA PRO A 471 50.65 4.36 12.16
C PRO A 471 49.32 4.80 12.77
N VAL A 472 48.92 6.04 12.49
CA VAL A 472 47.57 6.55 12.75
C VAL A 472 46.64 5.64 11.94
N ARG A 473 46.26 4.52 12.55
CA ARG A 473 45.10 3.72 12.17
C ARG A 473 43.94 4.70 12.27
N ARG A 474 43.55 5.29 11.14
CA ARG A 474 42.25 5.97 11.01
C ARG A 474 41.23 4.98 11.56
N LYS A 475 40.70 5.24 12.76
CA LYS A 475 39.64 4.42 13.37
C LYS A 475 38.52 4.41 12.36
N VAL A 476 38.34 3.29 11.66
CA VAL A 476 37.16 3.06 10.83
C VAL A 476 35.98 3.23 11.78
N THR A 477 35.20 4.29 11.58
CA THR A 477 34.00 4.54 12.38
C THR A 477 33.08 3.33 12.21
N ARG A 478 32.89 2.56 13.30
CA ARG A 478 32.14 1.28 13.32
C ARG A 478 30.67 1.43 12.86
N TYR A 479 30.11 2.63 12.93
CA TYR A 479 28.71 2.93 12.62
C TYR A 479 28.56 3.78 11.36
N SER A 480 27.44 3.57 10.67
CA SER A 480 26.96 4.46 9.62
C SER A 480 26.79 5.90 10.17
N ARG A 481 26.81 6.90 9.28
CA ARG A 481 26.62 8.30 9.71
C ARG A 481 25.21 8.49 10.28
N THR A 482 24.22 7.88 9.64
CA THR A 482 22.82 7.92 10.05
C THR A 482 22.60 7.31 11.45
N VAL A 483 23.22 6.16 11.73
CA VAL A 483 23.14 5.53 13.07
C VAL A 483 23.69 6.44 14.16
N ARG A 484 24.78 7.17 13.91
CA ARG A 484 25.32 8.14 14.89
C ARG A 484 24.34 9.27 15.17
N VAL A 485 23.76 9.86 14.13
CA VAL A 485 22.77 10.96 14.29
C VAL A 485 21.55 10.49 15.09
N LEU A 486 21.10 9.25 14.88
CA LEU A 486 20.01 8.64 15.66
C LEU A 486 20.39 8.42 17.12
N LEU A 487 21.60 7.93 17.42
CA LEU A 487 22.07 7.73 18.79
C LEU A 487 22.26 9.07 19.53
N ASP A 488 22.73 10.10 18.83
CA ASP A 488 22.81 11.46 19.38
C ASP A 488 21.40 12.00 19.70
N LYS A 489 20.43 11.77 18.81
CA LYS A 489 19.02 12.14 19.04
C LYS A 489 18.39 11.37 20.20
N LEU A 490 18.66 10.06 20.33
CA LEU A 490 18.22 9.24 21.46
C LEU A 490 18.75 9.78 22.79
N SER A 491 20.03 10.18 22.81
CA SER A 491 20.67 10.78 23.97
C SER A 491 20.04 12.15 24.31
N TRP A 492 19.71 12.94 23.30
CA TRP A 492 19.00 14.22 23.47
C TRP A 492 17.58 14.03 24.03
N LEU A 493 16.80 13.07 23.50
CA LEU A 493 15.46 12.74 23.99
C LEU A 493 15.49 12.31 25.46
N SER A 494 16.51 11.54 25.83
CA SER A 494 16.69 11.02 27.19
C SER A 494 17.02 12.11 28.23
N CYS A 495 17.40 13.31 27.77
CA CYS A 495 17.76 14.45 28.62
C CYS A 495 16.70 15.57 28.63
N GLN A 496 15.57 15.39 27.93
CA GLN A 496 14.51 16.40 27.86
C GLN A 496 13.78 16.58 29.20
N GLN A 497 13.32 17.80 29.47
CA GLN A 497 12.41 18.07 30.59
C GLN A 497 11.02 17.54 30.25
N LEU A 498 10.49 16.68 31.11
CA LEU A 498 9.21 16.01 30.90
C LEU A 498 8.07 16.83 31.48
N THR A 499 7.06 17.07 30.65
CA THR A 499 5.73 17.56 31.03
C THR A 499 4.69 16.53 30.60
N GLU A 500 3.44 16.64 31.07
CA GLU A 500 2.37 15.71 30.67
C GLU A 500 2.18 15.68 29.15
N GLU A 501 2.24 16.83 28.47
CA GLU A 501 2.11 16.95 27.02
C GLU A 501 3.35 16.46 26.24
N THR A 502 4.56 16.72 26.74
CA THR A 502 5.80 16.34 26.04
C THR A 502 6.20 14.88 26.28
N SER A 503 5.71 14.27 27.36
CA SER A 503 6.05 12.89 27.74
C SER A 503 5.70 11.86 26.67
N MET A 504 4.54 11.98 26.04
CA MET A 504 4.09 11.09 24.97
C MET A 504 4.93 11.22 23.71
N LYS A 505 5.23 12.45 23.29
CA LYS A 505 6.06 12.74 22.10
C LYS A 505 7.48 12.21 22.28
N VAL A 506 8.07 12.38 23.47
CA VAL A 506 9.39 11.85 23.79
C VAL A 506 9.40 10.33 23.81
N LEU A 507 8.37 9.69 24.38
CA LEU A 507 8.27 8.23 24.43
C LEU A 507 8.11 7.61 23.03
N GLU A 508 7.24 8.19 22.21
CA GLU A 508 7.06 7.80 20.81
C GLU A 508 8.35 7.99 20.01
N GLY A 509 9.06 9.11 20.24
CA GLY A 509 10.36 9.35 19.63
C GLY A 509 11.43 8.32 20.00
N CYS A 510 11.51 7.95 21.28
CA CYS A 510 12.39 6.87 21.75
C CYS A 510 12.02 5.53 21.12
N HIS A 511 10.73 5.18 21.12
CA HIS A 511 10.20 3.97 20.49
C HIS A 511 10.62 3.88 19.02
N ALA A 512 10.35 4.94 18.23
CA ALA A 512 10.70 4.98 16.81
C ALA A 512 12.21 4.81 16.57
N VAL A 513 13.07 5.43 17.38
CA VAL A 513 14.53 5.24 17.25
C VAL A 513 14.92 3.79 17.52
N ILE A 514 14.39 3.19 18.58
CA ILE A 514 14.68 1.80 18.93
C ILE A 514 14.18 0.87 17.83
N GLU A 515 12.94 1.04 17.37
CA GLU A 515 12.33 0.27 16.27
C GLU A 515 13.15 0.37 14.97
N ILE A 516 13.65 1.56 14.62
CA ILE A 516 14.53 1.75 13.46
C ILE A 516 15.80 0.89 13.62
N LEU A 517 16.45 0.95 14.77
CA LEU A 517 17.69 0.21 15.02
C LEU A 517 17.45 -1.31 15.04
N THR A 518 16.38 -1.78 15.69
CA THR A 518 16.04 -3.21 15.75
C THR A 518 15.59 -3.77 14.41
N THR A 519 14.83 -3.01 13.63
CA THR A 519 14.45 -3.37 12.25
C THR A 519 15.67 -3.42 11.33
N CYS A 520 16.63 -2.50 11.48
CA CYS A 520 17.89 -2.59 10.75
C CYS A 520 18.70 -3.85 11.11
N LEU A 521 18.74 -4.23 12.38
CA LEU A 521 19.42 -5.44 12.85
C LEU A 521 18.75 -6.72 12.32
N SER A 522 17.42 -6.79 12.32
CA SER A 522 16.67 -7.96 11.83
C SER A 522 16.90 -8.18 10.34
N VAL A 523 16.82 -7.11 9.52
CA VAL A 523 17.02 -7.20 8.07
C VAL A 523 18.49 -7.48 7.70
N CYS A 524 19.45 -7.01 8.48
CA CYS A 524 20.87 -7.20 8.19
C CYS A 524 21.49 -8.49 8.77
N ASN A 525 20.78 -9.17 9.69
CA ASN A 525 21.21 -10.44 10.30
C ASN A 525 21.17 -11.64 9.33
N SER A 526 20.70 -11.48 8.10
CA SER A 526 20.79 -12.47 7.01
C SER A 526 22.23 -12.66 6.45
N GLY A 527 23.26 -12.53 7.30
CA GLY A 527 24.68 -12.73 6.96
C GLY A 527 25.44 -11.50 6.44
N ARG A 528 24.85 -10.30 6.46
CA ARG A 528 25.47 -9.09 5.89
C ARG A 528 26.26 -8.23 6.90
N LEU A 529 25.98 -8.32 8.20
CA LEU A 529 26.74 -7.63 9.24
C LEU A 529 27.89 -8.48 9.80
N PRO A 530 29.05 -7.88 10.13
CA PRO A 530 30.08 -8.50 10.97
C PRO A 530 29.47 -9.02 12.28
N GLU A 531 29.94 -10.17 12.79
CA GLU A 531 29.38 -10.82 13.99
C GLU A 531 29.26 -9.87 15.19
N ASP A 532 30.25 -8.98 15.37
CA ASP A 532 30.30 -7.98 16.45
C ASP A 532 29.19 -6.92 16.41
N LEU A 533 28.50 -6.73 15.27
CA LEU A 533 27.47 -5.70 15.08
C LEU A 533 26.04 -6.27 15.03
N ARG A 534 25.86 -7.57 15.27
CA ARG A 534 24.57 -8.27 15.18
C ARG A 534 23.67 -8.10 16.41
N HIS A 535 24.21 -7.49 17.47
CA HIS A 535 23.54 -7.29 18.74
C HIS A 535 23.26 -5.79 18.97
N LEU A 536 22.08 -5.44 19.50
CA LEU A 536 21.74 -4.05 19.81
C LEU A 536 22.67 -3.43 20.86
N ASN A 537 23.23 -4.24 21.76
CA ASN A 537 24.26 -3.83 22.73
C ASN A 537 25.56 -3.35 22.08
N ALA A 538 25.77 -3.70 20.80
CA ALA A 538 26.87 -3.17 20.02
C ALA A 538 26.56 -1.81 19.39
N TRP A 539 25.31 -1.33 19.42
CA TRP A 539 24.88 -0.06 18.83
C TRP A 539 24.51 0.97 19.91
N ILE A 540 23.84 0.55 20.99
CA ILE A 540 23.49 1.38 22.14
C ILE A 540 24.46 1.08 23.29
N SER A 541 25.08 2.11 23.85
CA SER A 541 25.99 1.95 24.98
C SER A 541 25.26 1.75 26.31
N PHE A 542 25.89 1.06 27.27
CA PHE A 542 25.34 0.85 28.63
C PHE A 542 24.89 2.17 29.32
N PRO A 543 25.65 3.28 29.26
CA PRO A 543 25.21 4.53 29.86
C PRO A 543 23.96 5.12 29.19
N GLN A 544 23.85 5.03 27.86
CA GLN A 544 22.66 5.50 27.14
C GLN A 544 21.43 4.66 27.51
N PHE A 545 21.61 3.36 27.66
CA PHE A 545 20.57 2.46 28.14
C PHE A 545 20.08 2.84 29.54
N GLN A 546 21.00 3.12 30.48
CA GLN A 546 20.63 3.54 31.83
C GLN A 546 19.81 4.83 31.82
N THR A 547 20.19 5.82 31.01
CA THR A 547 19.43 7.07 30.86
C THR A 547 18.02 6.83 30.28
N LEU A 548 17.86 5.87 29.37
CA LEU A 548 16.53 5.50 28.84
C LEU A 548 15.64 4.86 29.92
N CYS A 549 16.20 3.97 30.75
CA CYS A 549 15.47 3.40 31.88
C CYS A 549 15.05 4.49 32.88
N ASP A 550 15.95 5.42 33.20
CA ASP A 550 15.66 6.54 34.11
C ASP A 550 14.60 7.49 33.52
N LEU A 551 14.65 7.76 32.21
CA LEU A 551 13.65 8.55 31.50
C LEU A 551 12.28 7.88 31.58
N TRP A 552 12.22 6.57 31.32
CA TRP A 552 10.98 5.82 31.38
C TRP A 552 10.38 5.79 32.79
N VAL A 553 11.20 5.57 33.82
CA VAL A 553 10.76 5.66 35.22
C VAL A 553 10.20 7.06 35.53
N LYS A 554 10.83 8.13 35.04
CA LYS A 554 10.33 9.51 35.22
C LYS A 554 9.01 9.75 34.49
N ILE A 555 8.86 9.27 33.25
CA ILE A 555 7.57 9.34 32.52
C ILE A 555 6.49 8.60 33.32
N MET A 556 6.84 7.44 33.88
CA MET A 556 5.93 6.65 34.71
C MET A 556 5.50 7.34 36.02
N GLN A 557 6.30 8.27 36.53
CA GLN A 557 5.96 9.04 37.73
C GLN A 557 5.08 10.26 37.43
N ILE A 558 5.11 10.78 36.19
CA ILE A 558 4.40 12.01 35.80
C ILE A 558 2.94 11.74 35.40
N SER A 559 2.67 10.63 34.70
CA SER A 559 1.31 10.28 34.27
C SER A 559 0.54 9.55 35.38
N GLY A 560 -0.15 10.28 36.25
CA GLY A 560 -0.98 9.71 37.33
C GLY A 560 -2.20 8.92 36.84
N THR A 561 -2.66 9.14 35.61
CA THR A 561 -3.76 8.44 34.96
C THR A 561 -3.30 7.82 33.65
N TRP A 562 -3.16 6.50 33.63
CA TRP A 562 -2.64 5.78 32.47
C TRP A 562 -3.78 5.44 31.50
N LYS A 563 -3.69 5.92 30.26
CA LYS A 563 -4.43 5.31 29.14
C LYS A 563 -3.70 4.01 28.77
N THR A 564 -4.44 2.93 28.52
CA THR A 564 -3.92 1.58 28.22
C THR A 564 -2.89 1.58 27.08
N GLU A 565 -3.09 2.47 26.10
CA GLU A 565 -2.20 2.66 24.95
C GLU A 565 -0.79 3.12 25.34
N THR A 566 -0.65 3.98 26.36
CA THR A 566 0.65 4.47 26.86
C THR A 566 1.45 3.36 27.54
N ILE A 567 0.76 2.47 28.27
CA ILE A 567 1.37 1.30 28.91
C ILE A 567 1.83 0.31 27.85
N ASN A 568 0.98 0.02 26.85
CA ASN A 568 1.31 -0.91 25.77
C ASN A 568 2.50 -0.44 24.93
N ARG A 569 2.61 0.87 24.62
CA ARG A 569 3.76 1.45 23.91
C ARG A 569 5.06 1.42 24.74
N GLY A 570 5.01 1.75 26.03
CA GLY A 570 6.16 1.66 26.93
C GLY A 570 6.62 0.23 27.21
N TYR A 571 5.67 -0.71 27.28
CA TYR A 571 5.95 -2.14 27.45
C TYR A 571 6.59 -2.78 26.21
N ARG A 572 6.19 -2.37 24.99
CA ARG A 572 6.83 -2.78 23.73
C ARG A 572 8.33 -2.41 23.69
N ILE A 573 8.70 -1.23 24.20
CA ILE A 573 10.10 -0.79 24.32
C ILE A 573 10.92 -1.74 25.22
N ILE A 574 10.35 -2.20 26.34
CA ILE A 574 11.03 -3.08 27.31
C ILE A 574 11.12 -4.53 26.81
N ASN A 575 10.13 -4.97 26.03
CA ASN A 575 10.12 -6.30 25.41
C ASN A 575 10.92 -6.38 24.10
N ASP A 576 11.47 -5.27 23.60
CA ASP A 576 12.25 -5.26 22.36
C ASP A 576 13.66 -5.85 22.55
N LEU A 577 13.75 -7.18 22.55
CA LEU A 577 14.85 -8.08 22.14
C LEU A 577 16.30 -7.90 22.69
N SER A 578 16.69 -6.80 23.37
CA SER A 578 18.06 -6.58 23.89
C SER A 578 18.18 -6.03 25.31
N TRP A 579 17.07 -5.75 25.98
CA TRP A 579 17.06 -4.95 27.22
C TRP A 579 17.42 -5.77 28.47
N LEU A 580 17.45 -7.09 28.35
CA LEU A 580 17.59 -8.03 29.47
C LEU A 580 19.02 -8.54 29.71
N ASP A 581 19.97 -8.22 28.82
CA ASP A 581 21.41 -8.46 29.06
C ASP A 581 22.00 -7.43 30.04
N PHE A 582 21.31 -6.31 30.24
CA PHE A 582 21.66 -5.29 31.21
C PHE A 582 21.08 -5.66 32.56
N LYS A 583 21.85 -6.41 33.36
CA LYS A 583 21.51 -6.66 34.78
C LYS A 583 21.04 -5.35 35.42
N PRO A 584 19.77 -5.22 35.83
CA PRO A 584 19.28 -3.98 36.40
C PRO A 584 20.06 -3.66 37.66
N SER A 585 20.49 -2.41 37.80
CA SER A 585 21.20 -1.90 38.98
C SER A 585 20.39 -2.08 40.26
N ASN A 586 19.06 -2.11 40.15
CA ASN A 586 18.13 -2.32 41.27
C ASN A 586 16.98 -3.29 40.89
N PRO A 587 17.18 -4.61 41.02
CA PRO A 587 16.18 -5.62 40.65
C PRO A 587 14.88 -5.52 41.46
N ARG A 588 14.92 -4.89 42.64
CA ARG A 588 13.76 -4.78 43.53
C ARG A 588 12.75 -3.72 43.07
N GLU A 589 13.23 -2.59 42.56
CA GLU A 589 12.39 -1.57 41.94
C GLU A 589 11.80 -2.07 40.62
N MET A 590 12.60 -2.77 39.80
CA MET A 590 12.09 -3.41 38.58
C MET A 590 10.97 -4.41 38.87
N MET A 591 11.09 -5.25 39.92
CA MET A 591 10.02 -6.19 40.29
C MET A 591 8.76 -5.46 40.77
N ASN A 592 8.88 -4.36 41.50
CA ASN A 592 7.74 -3.56 41.94
C ASN A 592 7.03 -2.88 40.76
N ILE A 593 7.80 -2.36 39.80
CA ILE A 593 7.27 -1.74 38.58
C ILE A 593 6.62 -2.80 37.69
N ALA A 594 7.28 -3.95 37.48
CA ALA A 594 6.72 -5.07 36.72
C ALA A 594 5.42 -5.59 37.35
N GLY A 595 5.35 -5.72 38.69
CA GLY A 595 4.13 -6.08 39.39
C GLY A 595 3.00 -5.07 39.17
N ALA A 596 3.29 -3.78 39.25
CA ALA A 596 2.30 -2.72 38.99
C ALA A 596 1.86 -2.60 37.52
N LEU A 597 2.68 -3.07 36.57
CA LEU A 597 2.39 -3.12 35.14
C LEU A 597 1.56 -4.34 34.74
N VAL A 598 1.87 -5.51 35.30
CA VAL A 598 1.14 -6.76 35.00
C VAL A 598 -0.35 -6.61 35.33
N GLU A 599 -0.70 -5.88 36.39
CA GLU A 599 -2.11 -5.59 36.75
C GLU A 599 -2.82 -4.65 35.77
N LYS A 600 -2.09 -3.96 34.89
CA LYS A 600 -2.61 -2.95 33.95
C LYS A 600 -2.45 -3.32 32.46
N LEU A 601 -1.78 -4.43 32.16
CA LEU A 601 -1.56 -4.91 30.79
C LEU A 601 -2.76 -5.75 30.32
N GLU A 602 -3.18 -5.53 29.07
CA GLU A 602 -4.21 -6.35 28.45
C GLU A 602 -3.67 -7.75 28.13
N THR A 603 -4.49 -8.77 28.32
CA THR A 603 -4.15 -10.17 28.06
C THR A 603 -3.70 -10.40 26.61
N GLU A 604 -4.21 -9.63 25.66
CA GLU A 604 -3.81 -9.68 24.25
C GLU A 604 -2.34 -9.23 24.06
N SER A 605 -1.92 -8.16 24.73
CA SER A 605 -0.53 -7.66 24.67
C SER A 605 0.48 -8.65 25.29
N LEU A 606 0.07 -9.36 26.35
CA LEU A 606 0.86 -10.45 26.93
C LEU A 606 0.98 -11.63 25.95
N CYS A 607 -0.10 -11.96 25.23
CA CYS A 607 -0.11 -13.02 24.23
C CYS A 607 0.79 -12.70 23.02
N GLU A 608 0.76 -11.46 22.51
CA GLU A 608 1.65 -11.01 21.42
C GLU A 608 3.12 -11.07 21.84
N SER A 609 3.41 -10.69 23.07
CA SER A 609 4.78 -10.70 23.61
C SER A 609 5.38 -12.09 23.64
N LEU A 610 4.60 -13.12 23.99
CA LEU A 610 5.06 -14.52 23.94
C LEU A 610 5.46 -14.94 22.52
N GLN A 611 4.75 -14.46 21.49
CA GLN A 611 5.12 -14.72 20.11
C GLN A 611 6.43 -14.05 19.74
N VAL A 612 6.59 -12.76 20.05
CA VAL A 612 7.84 -12.01 19.80
C VAL A 612 9.04 -12.68 20.48
N LEU A 613 8.87 -13.10 21.75
CA LEU A 613 9.91 -13.82 22.50
C LEU A 613 10.31 -15.15 21.86
N SER A 614 9.39 -15.82 21.16
CA SER A 614 9.68 -17.07 20.47
C SER A 614 10.61 -16.89 19.26
N PHE A 615 10.54 -15.74 18.57
CA PHE A 615 11.36 -15.42 17.38
C PHE A 615 12.81 -15.06 17.68
N LEU A 616 13.16 -14.91 18.97
CA LEU A 616 14.48 -14.49 19.39
C LEU A 616 15.60 -15.49 19.02
N PRO A 617 16.74 -15.02 18.48
CA PRO A 617 17.88 -15.89 18.15
C PRO A 617 18.37 -16.71 19.34
N LYS A 618 18.99 -17.86 19.07
CA LYS A 618 19.45 -18.84 20.07
C LYS A 618 20.19 -18.24 21.26
N ASP A 619 21.10 -17.31 20.98
CA ASP A 619 22.05 -16.80 21.97
C ASP A 619 21.45 -15.69 22.85
N VAL A 620 20.22 -15.24 22.55
CA VAL A 620 19.54 -14.20 23.32
C VAL A 620 18.69 -14.82 24.42
N ALA A 621 19.06 -14.55 25.68
CA ALA A 621 18.26 -14.80 26.89
C ALA A 621 17.57 -16.19 26.96
N SER A 622 18.20 -17.25 26.44
CA SER A 622 17.60 -18.58 26.27
C SER A 622 16.99 -19.17 27.55
N LYS A 623 17.68 -19.01 28.68
CA LYS A 623 17.21 -19.48 30.00
C LYS A 623 15.98 -18.71 30.50
N TRP A 624 15.95 -17.40 30.28
CA TRP A 624 14.84 -16.54 30.71
C TRP A 624 13.61 -16.77 29.86
N ARG A 625 13.76 -16.88 28.53
CA ARG A 625 12.64 -17.24 27.63
C ARG A 625 12.01 -18.56 28.01
N THR A 626 12.84 -19.56 28.31
CA THR A 626 12.37 -20.87 28.79
C THR A 626 11.62 -20.73 30.12
N HIS A 627 12.07 -19.86 31.02
CA HIS A 627 11.39 -19.58 32.29
C HIS A 627 10.04 -18.88 32.10
N ILE A 628 9.96 -17.88 31.21
CA ILE A 628 8.69 -17.20 30.89
C ILE A 628 7.70 -18.17 30.27
N PHE A 629 8.13 -18.97 29.29
CA PHE A 629 7.25 -19.96 28.68
C PHE A 629 6.77 -20.99 29.70
N LYS A 630 7.63 -21.37 30.66
CA LYS A 630 7.21 -22.22 31.79
C LYS A 630 6.12 -21.55 32.63
N GLN A 631 6.25 -20.27 32.94
CA GLN A 631 5.25 -19.53 33.71
C GLN A 631 3.94 -19.39 32.91
N ALA A 632 4.02 -18.93 31.66
CA ALA A 632 2.87 -18.72 30.78
C ALA A 632 2.08 -20.01 30.52
N LEU A 633 2.75 -21.17 30.39
CA LEU A 633 2.08 -22.47 30.25
C LEU A 633 1.36 -22.94 31.51
N THR A 634 1.66 -22.34 32.67
CA THR A 634 1.02 -22.64 33.96
C THR A 634 0.16 -21.49 34.49
N ASP A 635 -0.04 -20.44 33.70
CA ASP A 635 -0.78 -19.27 34.12
C ASP A 635 -2.28 -19.58 34.31
N SER A 636 -2.97 -18.79 35.13
CA SER A 636 -4.42 -18.84 35.28
C SER A 636 -5.18 -18.52 33.99
N SER A 637 -4.64 -17.65 33.14
CA SER A 637 -5.23 -17.18 31.88
C SER A 637 -5.20 -18.25 30.79
N ILE A 638 -6.39 -18.62 30.29
CA ILE A 638 -6.54 -19.59 29.19
C ILE A 638 -5.88 -19.04 27.90
N ALA A 639 -6.03 -17.74 27.64
CA ALA A 639 -5.49 -17.09 26.45
C ALA A 639 -3.96 -17.12 26.42
N GLU A 640 -3.31 -16.88 27.57
CA GLU A 640 -1.85 -16.91 27.67
C GLU A 640 -1.29 -18.32 27.53
N ARG A 641 -1.91 -19.31 28.21
CA ARG A 641 -1.53 -20.73 28.03
C ARG A 641 -1.66 -21.14 26.56
N LYS A 642 -2.76 -20.77 25.90
CA LYS A 642 -2.99 -21.04 24.47
C LYS A 642 -1.93 -20.36 23.58
N SER A 643 -1.61 -19.10 23.82
CA SER A 643 -0.59 -18.37 23.05
C SER A 643 0.80 -18.99 23.24
N ALA A 644 1.16 -19.34 24.48
CA ALA A 644 2.42 -20.00 24.80
C ALA A 644 2.55 -21.35 24.07
N VAL A 645 1.48 -22.15 24.02
CA VAL A 645 1.45 -23.40 23.25
C VAL A 645 1.71 -23.15 21.76
N HIS A 646 1.03 -22.18 21.15
CA HIS A 646 1.23 -21.88 19.72
C HIS A 646 2.62 -21.34 19.38
N ALA A 647 3.21 -20.53 20.27
CA ALA A 647 4.54 -19.95 20.07
C ALA A 647 5.70 -20.94 20.36
N PHE A 648 5.43 -22.03 21.08
CA PHE A 648 6.44 -22.98 21.54
C PHE A 648 7.29 -23.64 20.42
N PRO A 649 6.73 -24.08 19.27
CA PRO A 649 7.55 -24.66 18.20
C PRO A 649 8.59 -23.68 17.65
N VAL A 650 8.24 -22.39 17.53
CA VAL A 650 9.15 -21.33 17.05
C VAL A 650 10.26 -21.09 18.08
N LEU A 651 9.90 -21.05 19.36
CA LEU A 651 10.89 -20.98 20.44
C LEU A 651 11.87 -22.16 20.36
N LEU A 652 11.37 -23.37 20.20
CA LEU A 652 12.19 -24.58 20.14
C LEU A 652 13.12 -24.59 18.91
N GLN A 653 12.62 -24.13 17.76
CA GLN A 653 13.42 -23.96 16.54
C GLN A 653 14.61 -23.03 16.79
N ASN A 654 14.36 -21.91 17.47
CA ASN A 654 15.37 -20.89 17.71
C ASN A 654 16.35 -21.24 18.83
N LEU A 655 15.92 -21.97 19.88
CA LEU A 655 16.83 -22.50 20.91
C LEU A 655 17.73 -23.64 20.37
N GLY A 656 17.28 -24.30 19.30
CA GLY A 656 18.02 -25.34 18.62
C GLY A 656 17.93 -26.72 19.31
N PRO A 657 18.63 -27.72 18.77
CA PRO A 657 18.39 -29.13 19.07
C PRO A 657 18.69 -29.56 20.52
N ASN A 658 19.57 -28.84 21.20
CA ASN A 658 19.91 -29.13 22.59
C ASN A 658 18.74 -28.83 23.54
N ALA A 659 17.74 -28.06 23.07
CA ALA A 659 16.56 -27.67 23.83
C ALA A 659 15.39 -28.64 23.66
N ASN A 660 15.52 -29.74 22.90
CA ASN A 660 14.45 -30.72 22.68
C ASN A 660 13.93 -31.38 23.98
N HIS A 661 14.73 -31.38 25.05
CA HIS A 661 14.29 -31.83 26.37
C HIS A 661 13.11 -31.00 26.92
N LEU A 662 12.96 -29.74 26.49
CA LEU A 662 11.87 -28.86 26.91
C LEU A 662 10.48 -29.35 26.48
N VAL A 663 10.40 -30.23 25.47
CA VAL A 663 9.13 -30.89 25.11
C VAL A 663 8.62 -31.74 26.28
N TYR A 664 9.52 -32.50 26.91
CA TYR A 664 9.21 -33.30 28.08
C TYR A 664 8.93 -32.42 29.31
N ASP A 665 9.72 -31.36 29.49
CA ASP A 665 9.65 -30.56 30.71
C ASP A 665 8.47 -29.57 30.74
N LEU A 666 8.06 -29.04 29.58
CA LEU A 666 7.09 -27.94 29.49
C LEU A 666 5.78 -28.34 28.80
N ILE A 667 5.85 -29.12 27.72
CA ILE A 667 4.66 -29.47 26.93
C ILE A 667 3.95 -30.71 27.47
N HIS A 668 4.66 -31.77 27.84
CA HIS A 668 4.01 -32.98 28.37
C HIS A 668 3.14 -32.70 29.61
N PRO A 669 3.54 -31.87 30.59
CA PRO A 669 2.66 -31.49 31.70
C PRO A 669 1.38 -30.77 31.23
N SER A 670 1.48 -29.95 30.18
CA SER A 670 0.36 -29.19 29.61
C SER A 670 -0.68 -30.09 28.94
N LEU A 671 -0.36 -31.34 28.60
CA LEU A 671 -1.31 -32.29 28.01
C LEU A 671 -2.45 -32.67 28.98
N GLN A 672 -2.29 -32.41 30.28
CA GLN A 672 -3.32 -32.63 31.30
C GLN A 672 -4.17 -31.36 31.58
N ASP A 673 -4.05 -30.31 30.76
CA ASP A 673 -4.87 -29.10 30.91
C ASP A 673 -6.37 -29.44 30.76
N LYS A 674 -7.21 -28.78 31.58
CA LYS A 674 -8.66 -29.01 31.61
C LYS A 674 -9.42 -28.17 30.58
N ALA A 675 -8.82 -27.10 30.06
CA ALA A 675 -9.46 -26.19 29.13
C ALA A 675 -9.43 -26.75 27.70
N GLN A 676 -10.62 -26.83 27.07
CA GLN A 676 -10.77 -27.32 25.69
C GLN A 676 -9.89 -26.54 24.70
N ASP A 677 -9.87 -25.21 24.79
CA ASP A 677 -9.11 -24.34 23.87
C ASP A 677 -7.60 -24.62 23.90
N VAL A 678 -7.06 -24.98 25.07
CA VAL A 678 -5.64 -25.31 25.24
C VAL A 678 -5.36 -26.71 24.71
N GLN A 679 -6.26 -27.67 24.95
CA GLN A 679 -6.17 -29.02 24.38
C GLN A 679 -6.19 -28.99 22.85
N GLU A 680 -7.07 -28.19 22.24
CA GLU A 680 -7.11 -27.96 20.80
C GLU A 680 -5.79 -27.39 20.26
N ALA A 681 -5.25 -26.37 20.94
CA ALA A 681 -3.97 -25.77 20.57
C ALA A 681 -2.81 -26.78 20.68
N LEU A 682 -2.80 -27.64 21.71
CA LEU A 682 -1.77 -28.66 21.92
C LEU A 682 -1.78 -29.72 20.81
N VAL A 683 -2.96 -30.22 20.42
CA VAL A 683 -3.05 -31.21 19.33
C VAL A 683 -2.74 -30.57 17.98
N GLU A 684 -3.16 -29.33 17.72
CA GLU A 684 -2.85 -28.60 16.48
C GLU A 684 -1.35 -28.30 16.36
N MET A 685 -0.72 -27.89 17.46
CA MET A 685 0.71 -27.59 17.55
C MET A 685 1.60 -28.83 17.37
N SER A 686 1.16 -30.01 17.81
CA SER A 686 1.95 -31.25 17.78
C SER A 686 2.48 -31.62 16.39
N GLY A 687 1.70 -31.37 15.33
CA GLY A 687 2.13 -31.60 13.95
C GLY A 687 3.29 -30.68 13.54
N THR A 688 3.20 -29.39 13.89
CA THR A 688 4.25 -28.39 13.63
C THR A 688 5.50 -28.67 14.46
N LEU A 689 5.33 -29.12 15.71
CA LEU A 689 6.43 -29.53 16.57
C LEU A 689 7.23 -30.70 15.98
N ALA A 690 6.56 -31.71 15.42
CA ALA A 690 7.23 -32.80 14.71
C ALA A 690 8.06 -32.29 13.51
N CYS A 691 7.53 -31.31 12.76
CA CYS A 691 8.26 -30.68 11.66
C CYS A 691 9.54 -29.98 12.13
N VAL A 692 9.45 -29.18 13.20
CA VAL A 692 10.58 -28.43 13.78
C VAL A 692 11.66 -29.38 14.29
N ILE A 693 11.29 -30.42 15.02
CA ILE A 693 12.25 -31.38 15.60
C ILE A 693 12.96 -32.19 14.50
N SER A 694 12.24 -32.51 13.42
CA SER A 694 12.83 -33.17 12.25
C SER A 694 13.71 -32.26 11.38
N ARG A 695 13.70 -30.95 11.65
CA ARG A 695 14.37 -29.87 10.90
C ARG A 695 13.94 -29.75 9.44
N LYS A 696 12.71 -30.12 9.10
CA LYS A 696 12.14 -29.96 7.75
C LYS A 696 11.53 -28.57 7.50
N THR A 697 11.44 -27.70 8.52
CA THR A 697 10.91 -26.34 8.39
C THR A 697 12.00 -25.37 7.90
N GLN A 698 12.08 -25.15 6.60
CA GLN A 698 12.70 -23.93 6.05
C GLN A 698 11.64 -22.82 6.09
N VAL A 699 11.96 -21.72 6.76
CA VAL A 699 11.40 -20.40 6.44
C VAL A 699 12.27 -19.87 5.31
N ASP A 700 11.66 -19.37 4.24
CA ASP A 700 12.33 -18.87 3.03
C ASP A 700 13.61 -18.07 3.34
N GLY A 701 14.71 -18.39 2.64
CA GLY A 701 15.84 -17.44 2.47
C GLY A 701 17.27 -17.93 2.67
N SER A 702 17.56 -19.18 3.05
CA SER A 702 18.96 -19.64 3.18
C SER A 702 19.24 -20.94 2.41
N ASN A 703 19.99 -20.81 1.30
CA ASN A 703 20.63 -21.93 0.62
C ASN A 703 21.76 -22.51 1.49
N SER A 704 21.45 -23.51 2.30
CA SER A 704 22.44 -24.42 2.91
C SER A 704 22.17 -25.87 2.43
N PRO A 705 23.20 -26.72 2.32
CA PRO A 705 23.10 -27.99 1.59
C PRO A 705 22.18 -28.98 2.29
N ARG A 706 21.44 -29.74 1.46
CA ARG A 706 20.44 -30.75 1.83
C ARG A 706 20.99 -31.81 2.80
N GLU A 707 20.81 -31.61 4.11
CA GLU A 707 20.92 -32.69 5.09
C GLU A 707 19.65 -33.58 5.04
N ARG A 708 19.84 -34.91 5.06
CA ARG A 708 18.72 -35.87 5.09
C ARG A 708 17.87 -35.65 6.35
N PRO A 709 16.52 -35.70 6.25
CA PRO A 709 15.64 -35.46 7.39
C PRO A 709 15.89 -36.50 8.49
N ARG A 710 16.09 -36.02 9.73
CA ARG A 710 16.22 -36.90 10.90
C ARG A 710 14.83 -37.40 11.30
N ILE A 711 14.70 -38.72 11.48
CA ILE A 711 13.48 -39.35 12.00
C ILE A 711 13.24 -38.85 13.43
N VAL A 712 12.00 -38.52 13.75
CA VAL A 712 11.58 -38.06 15.08
C VAL A 712 11.31 -39.27 15.98
N ASP A 713 11.70 -39.20 17.26
CA ASP A 713 11.42 -40.26 18.24
C ASP A 713 9.90 -40.39 18.50
N PRO A 714 9.27 -41.54 18.19
CA PRO A 714 7.84 -41.73 18.41
C PRO A 714 7.43 -41.61 19.87
N ASN A 715 8.33 -41.89 20.82
CA ASN A 715 8.02 -41.81 22.25
C ASN A 715 7.71 -40.38 22.71
N MET A 716 8.31 -39.36 22.07
CA MET A 716 8.05 -37.95 22.36
C MET A 716 6.62 -37.53 22.01
N PHE A 717 6.01 -38.20 21.03
CA PHE A 717 4.67 -37.89 20.51
C PHE A 717 3.58 -38.86 20.99
N SER A 718 3.96 -40.01 21.54
CA SER A 718 3.02 -40.97 22.13
C SER A 718 2.05 -40.35 23.16
N PRO A 719 2.44 -39.38 24.03
CA PRO A 719 1.52 -38.79 25.00
C PRO A 719 0.40 -37.97 24.35
N PHE A 720 0.61 -37.40 23.15
CA PHE A 720 -0.43 -36.66 22.43
C PHE A 720 -1.55 -37.59 21.93
N LEU A 721 -1.30 -38.89 21.80
CA LEU A 721 -2.30 -39.85 21.35
C LEU A 721 -3.35 -40.18 22.41
N GLN A 722 -3.19 -39.72 23.67
CA GLN A 722 -4.25 -39.81 24.66
C GLN A 722 -5.54 -39.08 24.20
N PHE A 723 -5.41 -38.08 23.33
CA PHE A 723 -6.54 -37.34 22.78
C PHE A 723 -7.33 -38.10 21.71
N VAL A 724 -6.84 -39.26 21.24
CA VAL A 724 -7.63 -40.16 20.39
C VAL A 724 -8.85 -40.69 21.14
N ASP A 725 -8.69 -41.00 22.43
CA ASP A 725 -9.75 -41.48 23.30
C ASP A 725 -10.54 -40.32 23.97
N SER A 726 -10.34 -39.07 23.52
CA SER A 726 -11.05 -37.89 24.06
C SER A 726 -12.55 -37.92 23.72
N GLU A 727 -13.38 -37.51 24.66
CA GLU A 727 -14.82 -37.30 24.44
C GLU A 727 -15.10 -36.06 23.58
N ASN A 728 -14.14 -35.11 23.51
CA ASN A 728 -14.29 -33.87 22.75
C ASN A 728 -14.03 -34.06 21.26
N THR A 729 -15.10 -34.07 20.47
CA THR A 729 -15.04 -34.16 18.99
C THR A 729 -14.18 -33.06 18.35
N SER A 730 -14.20 -31.84 18.90
CA SER A 730 -13.41 -30.71 18.35
C SER A 730 -11.89 -30.96 18.43
N VAL A 731 -11.42 -31.45 19.58
CA VAL A 731 -10.01 -31.84 19.79
C VAL A 731 -9.62 -32.96 18.82
N LYS A 732 -10.48 -33.97 18.64
CA LYS A 732 -10.24 -35.07 17.68
C LYS A 732 -10.15 -34.58 16.24
N LYS A 733 -11.01 -33.63 15.82
CA LYS A 733 -10.93 -33.00 14.48
C LYS A 733 -9.60 -32.27 14.26
N LYS A 734 -9.09 -31.56 15.27
CA LYS A 734 -7.80 -30.85 15.21
C LYS A 734 -6.58 -31.79 15.27
N LEU A 735 -6.71 -32.94 15.92
CA LEU A 735 -5.66 -33.96 16.00
C LEU A 735 -5.38 -34.64 14.66
N ILE A 736 -6.41 -34.92 13.84
CA ILE A 736 -6.28 -35.65 12.56
C ILE A 736 -5.22 -35.00 11.62
N PRO A 737 -5.29 -33.70 11.26
CA PRO A 737 -4.24 -33.07 10.45
C PRO A 737 -2.83 -33.15 11.04
N SER A 738 -2.72 -33.12 12.38
CA SER A 738 -1.44 -33.25 13.07
C SER A 738 -0.88 -34.67 12.98
N LEU A 739 -1.71 -35.71 13.07
CA LEU A 739 -1.27 -37.10 12.85
C LEU A 739 -0.64 -37.29 11.47
N LYS A 740 -1.23 -36.70 10.43
CA LYS A 740 -0.64 -36.70 9.08
C LYS A 740 0.79 -36.16 9.08
N ARG A 741 1.03 -35.04 9.78
CA ARG A 741 2.37 -34.42 9.88
C ARG A 741 3.32 -35.28 10.72
N ILE A 742 2.90 -35.71 11.91
CA ILE A 742 3.69 -36.54 12.83
C ILE A 742 4.17 -37.82 12.15
N PHE A 743 3.27 -38.59 11.53
CA PHE A 743 3.63 -39.84 10.85
C PHE A 743 4.47 -39.63 9.59
N GLY A 744 4.40 -38.45 8.96
CA GLY A 744 5.33 -38.05 7.89
C GLY A 744 6.77 -37.83 8.36
N HIS A 745 7.01 -37.73 9.68
CA HIS A 745 8.32 -37.63 10.31
C HIS A 745 8.72 -38.89 11.09
N PHE A 746 7.78 -39.80 11.35
CA PHE A 746 8.08 -41.13 11.85
C PHE A 746 8.74 -41.97 10.76
N GLY A 747 9.71 -42.79 11.15
CA GLY A 747 10.25 -43.82 10.27
C GLY A 747 9.26 -44.98 10.16
N VAL A 748 8.13 -44.81 9.47
CA VAL A 748 7.06 -45.84 9.32
C VAL A 748 7.57 -47.16 8.71
N ARG A 749 8.73 -47.12 8.04
CA ARG A 749 9.44 -48.27 7.48
C ARG A 749 10.24 -49.09 8.51
N SER A 750 10.48 -48.54 9.68
CA SER A 750 11.12 -49.27 10.79
C SER A 750 10.04 -50.07 11.52
N SER A 751 10.28 -51.36 11.77
CA SER A 751 9.46 -52.21 12.64
C SER A 751 9.57 -51.82 14.12
N ASN A 752 9.80 -50.53 14.40
CA ASN A 752 9.94 -49.98 15.73
C ASN A 752 8.62 -50.15 16.49
N SER A 753 8.70 -50.79 17.67
CA SER A 753 7.55 -51.04 18.54
C SER A 753 6.83 -49.74 18.94
N ALA A 754 7.56 -48.63 19.12
CA ALA A 754 6.97 -47.34 19.46
C ALA A 754 6.14 -46.76 18.31
N THR A 755 6.63 -46.83 17.07
CA THR A 755 5.88 -46.42 15.87
C THR A 755 4.61 -47.26 15.68
N MET A 756 4.73 -48.58 15.87
CA MET A 756 3.61 -49.51 15.75
C MET A 756 2.56 -49.32 16.87
N SER A 757 2.99 -48.97 18.08
CA SER A 757 2.09 -48.61 19.19
C SER A 757 1.32 -47.33 18.88
N CYS A 758 2.01 -46.29 18.38
CA CYS A 758 1.38 -45.04 17.95
C CYS A 758 0.38 -45.27 16.81
N LEU A 759 0.73 -46.10 15.83
CA LEU A 759 -0.14 -46.49 14.73
C LEU A 759 -1.39 -47.22 15.24
N THR A 760 -1.21 -48.23 16.09
CA THR A 760 -2.31 -49.01 16.69
C THR A 760 -3.29 -48.11 17.45
N THR A 761 -2.77 -47.16 18.23
CA THR A 761 -3.59 -46.21 18.98
C THR A 761 -4.36 -45.28 18.04
N SER A 762 -3.71 -44.79 16.98
CA SER A 762 -4.36 -43.92 15.99
C SER A 762 -5.47 -44.62 15.21
N LEU A 763 -5.33 -45.93 14.94
CA LEU A 763 -6.34 -46.73 14.23
C LEU A 763 -7.67 -46.86 14.99
N LYS A 764 -7.72 -46.54 16.29
CA LYS A 764 -8.98 -46.45 17.04
C LYS A 764 -9.93 -45.40 16.43
N LEU A 765 -9.42 -44.38 15.74
CA LEU A 765 -10.25 -43.37 15.07
C LEU A 765 -11.11 -43.94 13.93
N LEU A 766 -10.78 -45.14 13.41
CA LEU A 766 -11.66 -45.86 12.47
C LEU A 766 -12.94 -46.39 13.13
N GLU A 767 -12.94 -46.47 14.47
CA GLU A 767 -14.06 -46.93 15.30
C GLU A 767 -14.76 -45.78 16.03
N ASP A 768 -14.38 -44.52 15.76
CA ASP A 768 -14.95 -43.37 16.46
C ASP A 768 -16.47 -43.30 16.23
N PRO A 769 -17.29 -42.99 17.26
CA PRO A 769 -18.74 -42.88 17.09
C PRO A 769 -19.16 -41.81 16.06
N ASP A 770 -18.40 -40.73 15.89
CA ASP A 770 -18.69 -39.66 14.94
C ASP A 770 -18.27 -40.05 13.50
N TYR A 771 -19.24 -40.08 12.60
CA TYR A 771 -19.04 -40.37 11.18
C TYR A 771 -18.01 -39.44 10.52
N HIS A 772 -18.01 -38.15 10.86
CA HIS A 772 -17.09 -37.18 10.27
C HIS A 772 -15.65 -37.37 10.72
N ILE A 773 -15.42 -37.79 11.98
CA ILE A 773 -14.09 -38.16 12.47
C ILE A 773 -13.54 -39.35 11.68
N ARG A 774 -14.35 -40.41 11.54
CA ARG A 774 -13.98 -41.59 10.75
C ARG A 774 -13.62 -41.19 9.32
N ARG A 775 -14.47 -40.41 8.65
CA ARG A 775 -14.28 -39.95 7.28
C ARG A 775 -13.03 -39.08 7.10
N ASP A 776 -12.76 -38.15 8.01
CA ASP A 776 -11.60 -37.26 7.91
C ASP A 776 -10.29 -38.01 8.22
N PHE A 777 -10.32 -39.00 9.12
CA PHE A 777 -9.20 -39.91 9.35
C PHE A 777 -8.92 -40.81 8.13
N SER A 778 -9.94 -41.31 7.45
CA SER A 778 -9.78 -42.11 6.21
C SER A 778 -9.00 -41.37 5.13
N LYS A 779 -9.09 -40.03 5.05
CA LYS A 779 -8.37 -39.22 4.05
C LYS A 779 -6.87 -39.11 4.32
N ILE A 780 -6.40 -39.44 5.53
CA ILE A 780 -4.99 -39.28 5.90
C ILE A 780 -4.27 -40.61 6.13
N ILE A 781 -4.99 -41.74 6.11
CA ILE A 781 -4.46 -43.05 6.50
C ILE A 781 -3.26 -43.50 5.66
N HIS A 782 -3.16 -43.09 4.40
CA HIS A 782 -2.02 -43.41 3.54
C HIS A 782 -0.72 -42.73 4.01
N TYR A 783 -0.80 -41.54 4.62
CA TYR A 783 0.35 -40.87 5.21
C TYR A 783 0.90 -41.62 6.43
N LEU A 784 0.07 -42.44 7.09
CA LEU A 784 0.48 -43.29 8.21
C LEU A 784 1.20 -44.57 7.78
N LEU A 785 1.18 -44.91 6.47
CA LEU A 785 1.79 -46.11 5.89
C LEU A 785 3.04 -45.82 5.03
N GLY A 786 3.19 -44.59 4.52
CA GLY A 786 4.32 -44.18 3.68
C GLY A 786 4.24 -44.69 2.23
N TYR A 787 5.17 -44.26 1.36
CA TYR A 787 5.18 -44.65 -0.06
C TYR A 787 5.60 -46.12 -0.27
N PRO A 788 4.95 -46.86 -1.19
CA PRO A 788 5.28 -48.25 -1.49
C PRO A 788 6.72 -48.36 -1.98
N SER A 789 7.50 -49.21 -1.32
CA SER A 789 8.83 -49.64 -1.79
C SER A 789 8.86 -51.16 -1.80
N ASN A 790 9.56 -51.73 -2.79
CA ASN A 790 9.62 -53.17 -3.07
C ASN A 790 10.28 -54.04 -1.98
N GLU A 791 10.70 -53.45 -0.85
CA GLU A 791 11.32 -54.15 0.27
C GLU A 791 10.54 -53.90 1.57
N THR A 792 9.85 -54.95 2.04
CA THR A 792 9.49 -55.21 3.44
C THR A 792 8.82 -54.08 4.25
N SER A 793 7.60 -53.65 3.86
CA SER A 793 6.68 -52.88 4.73
C SER A 793 5.53 -53.75 5.30
N ASP A 794 5.81 -55.03 5.55
CA ASP A 794 4.80 -56.07 5.75
C ASP A 794 3.98 -55.91 7.06
N GLY A 795 4.58 -55.35 8.12
CA GLY A 795 3.95 -55.25 9.46
C GLY A 795 2.84 -54.19 9.59
N ALA A 796 3.09 -52.94 9.17
CA ALA A 796 2.12 -51.85 9.26
C ALA A 796 0.93 -52.06 8.30
N ASN A 797 1.22 -52.53 7.08
CA ASN A 797 0.19 -52.85 6.09
C ASN A 797 -0.70 -54.01 6.55
N LYS A 798 -0.12 -55.09 7.09
CA LYS A 798 -0.89 -56.21 7.68
C LYS A 798 -1.75 -55.76 8.87
N LEU A 799 -1.24 -54.88 9.73
CA LEU A 799 -1.99 -54.35 10.87
C LEU A 799 -3.22 -53.56 10.39
N VAL A 800 -3.04 -52.63 9.45
CA VAL A 800 -4.14 -51.81 8.92
C VAL A 800 -5.16 -52.65 8.17
N LEU A 801 -4.72 -53.54 7.27
CA LEU A 801 -5.62 -54.42 6.50
C LEU A 801 -6.36 -55.41 7.41
N GLY A 802 -5.69 -55.97 8.42
CA GLY A 802 -6.32 -56.82 9.43
C GLY A 802 -7.41 -56.07 10.19
N LYS A 803 -7.10 -54.87 10.67
CA LYS A 803 -8.05 -54.01 11.39
C LYS A 803 -9.26 -53.62 10.54
N LEU A 804 -9.06 -53.25 9.27
CA LEU A 804 -10.13 -52.90 8.33
C LEU A 804 -11.03 -54.11 8.02
N ARG A 805 -10.45 -55.30 7.85
CA ARG A 805 -11.22 -56.54 7.65
C ARG A 805 -12.08 -56.84 8.86
N ASP A 806 -11.51 -56.80 10.06
CA ASP A 806 -12.21 -57.08 11.30
C ASP A 806 -13.33 -56.04 11.55
N LEU A 807 -13.11 -54.79 11.15
CA LEU A 807 -14.12 -53.74 11.21
C LEU A 807 -15.25 -53.93 10.21
N PHE A 808 -14.93 -54.29 8.98
CA PHE A 808 -15.93 -54.56 7.95
C PHE A 808 -16.85 -55.72 8.35
N THR A 809 -16.28 -56.82 8.84
CA THR A 809 -17.05 -57.98 9.31
C THR A 809 -17.92 -57.64 10.52
N ARG A 810 -17.40 -56.87 11.50
CA ARG A 810 -18.21 -56.40 12.62
C ARG A 810 -19.37 -55.50 12.16
N ALA A 811 -19.08 -54.51 11.32
CA ALA A 811 -20.10 -53.60 10.80
C ALA A 811 -21.18 -54.32 9.97
N GLN A 812 -20.81 -55.41 9.28
CA GLN A 812 -21.75 -56.28 8.57
C GLN A 812 -22.67 -57.06 9.51
N ASN A 813 -22.10 -57.63 10.58
CA ASN A 813 -22.85 -58.38 11.59
C ASN A 813 -23.78 -57.47 12.41
N ASP A 814 -23.33 -56.26 12.74
CA ASP A 814 -24.07 -55.28 13.56
C ASP A 814 -25.08 -54.46 12.73
N GLY A 815 -25.11 -54.62 11.41
CA GLY A 815 -25.97 -53.83 10.51
C GLY A 815 -25.63 -52.34 10.43
N ASN A 816 -24.43 -51.93 10.89
CA ASN A 816 -24.00 -50.53 10.94
C ASN A 816 -23.54 -50.03 9.56
N LYS A 817 -24.48 -49.47 8.78
CA LYS A 817 -24.23 -48.97 7.41
C LYS A 817 -23.21 -47.83 7.37
N ASP A 818 -23.25 -46.92 8.34
CA ASP A 818 -22.35 -45.76 8.39
C ASP A 818 -20.89 -46.18 8.66
N LEU A 819 -20.68 -47.23 9.47
CA LEU A 819 -19.35 -47.79 9.67
C LEU A 819 -18.87 -48.54 8.43
N GLN A 820 -19.73 -49.34 7.79
CA GLN A 820 -19.41 -50.03 6.53
C GLN A 820 -18.98 -49.05 5.44
N GLU A 821 -19.69 -47.94 5.28
CA GLU A 821 -19.38 -46.89 4.31
C GLU A 821 -17.98 -46.29 4.57
N THR A 822 -17.70 -45.87 5.81
CA THR A 822 -16.39 -45.28 6.15
C THR A 822 -15.22 -46.26 6.01
N VAL A 823 -15.42 -47.56 6.29
CA VAL A 823 -14.43 -48.60 6.05
C VAL A 823 -14.16 -48.77 4.55
N LEU A 824 -15.21 -48.82 3.71
CA LEU A 824 -15.07 -48.90 2.26
C LEU A 824 -14.37 -47.66 1.67
N LEU A 825 -14.70 -46.46 2.17
CA LEU A 825 -14.00 -45.23 1.80
C LEU A 825 -12.51 -45.31 2.15
N THR A 826 -12.17 -45.85 3.33
CA THR A 826 -10.77 -46.02 3.76
C THR A 826 -10.02 -47.00 2.84
N VAL A 827 -10.63 -48.14 2.50
CA VAL A 827 -10.06 -49.10 1.54
C VAL A 827 -9.85 -48.46 0.17
N ALA A 828 -10.82 -47.66 -0.29
CA ALA A 828 -10.71 -46.93 -1.54
C ALA A 828 -9.58 -45.88 -1.53
N GLN A 829 -9.34 -45.20 -0.40
CA GLN A 829 -8.21 -44.26 -0.26
C GLN A 829 -6.86 -44.97 -0.22
N LEU A 830 -6.78 -46.19 0.33
CA LEU A 830 -5.55 -46.99 0.32
C LEU A 830 -5.25 -47.62 -1.05
N GLY A 831 -6.28 -47.87 -1.87
CA GLY A 831 -6.12 -48.40 -3.22
C GLY A 831 -5.73 -47.33 -4.26
N ARG A 832 -5.96 -46.06 -3.97
CA ARG A 832 -5.48 -44.90 -4.75
C ARG A 832 -4.05 -44.57 -4.37
#